data_AF-A0A962BBH1-F1
#
_entry.id   AF-A0A962BBH1-F1
#
_cell.length_a   1.000
_cell.length_b   1.000
_cell.length_c   1.000
_cell.angle_alpha   90.00
_cell.angle_beta   90.00
_cell.angle_gamma   90.00
#
_symmetry.space_group_name_H-M   'P 1'
#
loop_
_entity.id
_entity.type
_entity.pdbx_description
1 polymer ?
#
loop_
_entity_poly.entity_id
_entity_poly.type
_entity_poly.pdbx_seq_one_letter_code
_entity_poly.pdbx_strand_id
1 'polypeptide(L)'
;EEENKSLRETLAQERMRYEEIFTRQDKSARTIGNLNEQIIALESQNRVLEDKLSNLSREREQAAKSPGVQTQEDSEKLSLLSLERDRLKEDLRRQTALTESLQARLDNTPSVDQGVLARLNDRIDSLIAENKRLQADYDSQVRRTAAMQSEMVRKADDSEHLATIQGLNDRIGVLESDNKTLREAASAQTTQIALLKAQMVAEADKSQELAKIQDLEKQLQVLTSGNAGLQSRYHAQESEITRLKTALASKSDNSADLATIADLNERLQALEKDNAALRTVFAEKDRQIGNLNASLLKARQASESDLSSLMKEKTALQSDLDTKTQRLVALERALLDQKNTLSAQTSEKTEALSRDLLAARETNARMTTKIQTLENENKRLATAVAQRPSAAPMPDQPEKIATLLARIDGLEAQNGRLMAQIEDIASPAAGEISQNNVDQSVALLSKLRAAESELASVSGERDRLSAQLDSLRENSADGRVSVATNDWDLEEATRRFNEAEREINRLGAQLEDERAHWQREKKELEYMLFDPEIAEKSQIVKLLSLEEELEETKLALADARTKPSPAPVMVQTGTGEPPRQNEGGIGGTGRAVPRPAHSLAPARLANDLSTMAPAAGTPTNRAYASGDVVRQALPTASTTLPKPAHNSGLSTLLSQAGIKPSGPLEQVAAPKQGNLGTYSWDSGSLYGSAEQKALKDRKQFDTYVNDYLKKTEGRCSGSFAAVPAQSSETEAMRVSSYEIACLSGSDEAAASLVFYDQDGVFTAIAHESDIAHMDTAMDARDRLVRVLTTASR
;
A
#
# COMPACT_ATOMS: atom_id res chain seq x y z
N GLU A 1 3.28 -29.36 41.37
CA GLU A 1 2.79 -28.14 42.07
C GLU A 1 3.92 -27.16 42.38
N GLU A 2 5.07 -27.63 42.86
CA GLU A 2 6.22 -26.78 43.22
C GLU A 2 6.78 -25.96 42.04
N GLU A 3 6.85 -26.57 40.85
CA GLU A 3 7.26 -25.89 39.61
C GLU A 3 6.28 -24.78 39.19
N ASN A 4 4.97 -25.01 39.34
CA ASN A 4 3.94 -23.99 39.09
C ASN A 4 4.01 -22.84 40.11
N LYS A 5 4.45 -23.11 41.34
CA LYS A 5 4.68 -22.07 42.35
C LYS A 5 5.91 -21.22 41.98
N SER A 6 7.01 -21.86 41.58
CA SER A 6 8.23 -21.18 41.10
C SER A 6 7.96 -20.29 39.88
N LEU A 7 7.19 -20.79 38.90
CA LEU A 7 6.79 -20.01 37.73
C LEU A 7 5.94 -18.80 38.09
N ARG A 8 5.02 -18.92 39.05
CA ARG A 8 4.20 -17.79 39.53
C ARG A 8 5.03 -16.74 40.26
N GLU A 9 6.00 -17.16 41.07
CA GLU A 9 6.91 -16.24 41.76
C GLU A 9 7.83 -15.51 40.76
N THR A 10 8.34 -16.21 39.76
CA THR A 10 9.16 -15.62 38.68
C THR A 10 8.34 -14.63 37.86
N LEU A 11 7.11 -14.98 37.48
CA LEU A 11 6.23 -14.07 36.73
C LEU A 11 5.86 -12.83 37.54
N ALA A 12 5.70 -12.96 38.87
CA ALA A 12 5.44 -11.83 39.76
C ALA A 12 6.66 -10.90 39.89
N GLN A 13 7.88 -11.46 39.96
CA GLN A 13 9.12 -10.67 39.97
C GLN A 13 9.34 -9.92 38.66
N GLU A 14 9.11 -10.57 37.52
CA GLU A 14 9.20 -9.91 36.21
C GLU A 14 8.17 -8.79 36.09
N ARG A 15 6.92 -9.00 36.52
CA ARG A 15 5.92 -7.93 36.57
C ARG A 15 6.36 -6.73 37.41
N MET A 16 6.94 -6.96 38.59
CA MET A 16 7.46 -5.85 39.41
C MET A 16 8.61 -5.10 38.74
N ARG A 17 9.50 -5.79 38.02
CA ARG A 17 10.58 -5.16 37.25
C ARG A 17 10.02 -4.29 36.12
N TYR A 18 9.03 -4.78 35.38
CA TYR A 18 8.38 -3.99 34.33
C TYR A 18 7.67 -2.76 34.89
N GLU A 19 6.99 -2.89 36.03
CA GLU A 19 6.36 -1.77 36.74
C GLU A 19 7.39 -0.70 37.17
N GLU A 20 8.55 -1.13 37.68
CA GLU A 20 9.63 -0.20 38.08
C GLU A 20 10.25 0.53 36.88
N ILE A 21 10.44 -0.17 35.76
CA ILE A 21 10.94 0.44 34.51
C ILE A 21 9.93 1.46 33.98
N PHE A 22 8.64 1.10 33.97
CA PHE A 22 7.57 1.98 33.50
C PHE A 22 7.45 3.25 34.36
N THR A 23 7.52 3.12 35.69
CA THR A 23 7.48 4.29 36.59
C THR A 23 8.73 5.18 36.47
N ARG A 24 9.91 4.63 36.15
CA ARG A 24 11.09 5.43 35.83
C ARG A 24 10.95 6.16 34.49
N GLN A 25 10.37 5.52 33.48
CA GLN A 25 10.08 6.15 32.19
C GLN A 25 9.08 7.30 32.33
N ASP A 26 8.01 7.14 33.11
CA ASP A 26 7.03 8.21 33.36
C ASP A 26 7.67 9.42 34.07
N LYS A 27 8.56 9.18 35.05
CA LYS A 27 9.33 10.26 35.70
C LYS A 27 10.27 10.98 34.73
N SER A 28 10.92 10.24 33.83
CA SER A 28 11.77 10.81 32.79
C SER A 28 10.95 11.67 31.82
N ALA A 29 9.81 11.17 31.36
CA ALA A 29 8.90 11.89 30.46
C ALA A 29 8.39 13.21 31.07
N ARG A 30 8.03 13.22 32.36
CA ARG A 30 7.66 14.46 33.07
C ARG A 30 8.82 15.44 33.19
N THR A 31 10.04 14.94 33.39
CA THR A 31 11.25 15.79 33.46
C THR A 31 11.55 16.42 32.10
N ILE A 32 11.42 15.65 31.02
CA ILE A 32 11.56 16.13 29.64
C ILE A 32 10.48 17.17 29.33
N GLY A 33 9.23 16.93 29.74
CA GLY A 33 8.14 17.91 29.61
C GLY A 33 8.45 19.25 30.29
N ASN A 34 8.92 19.21 31.54
CA ASN A 34 9.31 20.42 32.28
C ASN A 34 10.49 21.17 31.63
N LEU A 35 11.48 20.45 31.09
CA LEU A 35 12.60 21.07 30.38
C LEU A 35 12.13 21.71 29.06
N ASN A 36 11.19 21.08 28.36
CA ASN A 36 10.65 21.62 27.12
C ASN A 36 9.83 22.91 27.38
N GLU A 37 9.04 22.95 28.45
CA GLU A 37 8.36 24.18 28.88
C GLU A 37 9.35 25.32 29.21
N GLN A 38 10.49 25.00 29.85
CA GLN A 38 11.54 25.99 30.13
C GLN A 38 12.21 26.51 28.84
N ILE A 39 12.45 25.64 27.86
CA ILE A 39 13.01 26.03 26.56
C ILE A 39 12.06 26.99 25.84
N ILE A 40 10.76 26.65 25.76
CA ILE A 40 9.74 27.52 25.16
C ILE A 40 9.68 28.89 25.87
N ALA A 41 9.78 28.90 27.20
CA ALA A 41 9.81 30.15 27.96
C ALA A 41 11.05 31.01 27.63
N LEU A 42 12.23 30.40 27.53
CA LEU A 42 13.48 31.11 27.17
C LEU A 42 13.46 31.61 25.72
N GLU A 43 12.94 30.83 24.78
CA GLU A 43 12.77 31.27 23.39
C GLU A 43 11.85 32.48 23.28
N SER A 44 10.74 32.50 24.04
CA SER A 44 9.84 33.65 24.08
C SER A 44 10.53 34.91 24.62
N GLN A 45 11.41 34.78 25.62
CA GLN A 45 12.19 35.89 26.17
C GLN A 45 13.22 36.41 25.16
N ASN A 46 13.89 35.51 24.43
CA ASN A 46 14.83 35.89 23.39
C ASN A 46 14.15 36.66 22.25
N ARG A 47 12.96 36.23 21.80
CA ARG A 47 12.19 37.00 20.80
C ARG A 47 11.86 38.41 21.28
N VAL A 48 11.47 38.58 22.55
CA VAL A 48 11.19 39.90 23.13
C VAL A 48 12.45 40.78 23.16
N LEU A 49 13.62 40.19 23.40
CA LEU A 49 14.89 40.93 23.38
C LEU A 49 15.31 41.31 21.95
N GLU A 50 15.10 40.42 20.98
CA GLU A 50 15.35 40.69 19.56
C GLU A 50 14.45 41.81 19.03
N ASP A 51 13.16 41.79 19.39
CA ASP A 51 12.23 42.87 19.05
C ASP A 51 12.66 44.22 19.66
N LYS A 52 13.14 44.21 20.91
CA LYS A 52 13.69 45.42 21.55
C LYS A 52 14.94 45.93 20.84
N LEU A 53 15.86 45.04 20.45
CA LEU A 53 17.06 45.40 19.70
C LEU A 53 16.72 45.97 18.32
N SER A 54 15.76 45.36 17.62
CA SER A 54 15.26 45.84 16.33
C SER A 54 14.63 47.22 16.43
N ASN A 55 13.83 47.46 17.48
CA ASN A 55 13.23 48.77 17.75
C ASN A 55 14.28 49.83 18.09
N LEU A 56 15.24 49.54 18.96
CA LEU A 56 16.35 50.46 19.28
C LEU A 56 17.21 50.77 18.04
N SER A 57 17.40 49.80 17.15
CA SER A 57 18.10 50.02 15.89
C SER A 57 17.32 50.95 14.96
N ARG A 58 16.00 50.77 14.82
CA ARG A 58 15.13 51.69 14.07
C ARG A 58 15.11 53.10 14.66
N GLU A 59 15.05 53.23 15.98
CA GLU A 59 15.09 54.53 16.65
C GLU A 59 16.41 55.25 16.40
N ARG A 60 17.55 54.54 16.42
CA ARG A 60 18.85 55.10 16.03
C ARG A 60 18.88 55.52 14.56
N GLU A 61 18.29 54.71 13.67
CA GLU A 61 18.26 55.00 12.24
C GLU A 61 17.32 56.18 11.89
N GLN A 62 16.24 56.36 12.65
CA GLN A 62 15.34 57.52 12.53
C GLN A 62 15.97 58.78 13.12
N ALA A 63 16.68 58.68 14.26
CA ALA A 63 17.44 59.78 14.83
C ALA A 63 18.58 60.27 13.90
N ALA A 64 19.15 59.39 13.08
CA ALA A 64 20.16 59.76 12.09
C ALA A 64 19.59 60.48 10.84
N LYS A 65 18.28 60.41 10.59
CA LYS A 65 17.63 60.90 9.36
C LYS A 65 16.97 62.28 9.48
N SER A 66 16.98 62.93 10.65
CA SER A 66 16.34 64.25 10.80
C SER A 66 17.15 65.21 11.70
N PRO A 67 18.19 65.89 11.18
CA PRO A 67 18.90 66.93 11.90
C PRO A 67 18.13 68.24 11.76
N GLY A 68 17.03 68.41 12.51
CA GLY A 68 16.19 69.58 12.24
C GLY A 68 15.02 69.92 13.16
N VAL A 69 14.84 69.33 14.35
CA VAL A 69 13.86 69.85 15.35
C VAL A 69 14.39 69.60 16.78
N GLN A 70 15.54 70.17 17.09
CA GLN A 70 16.27 69.96 18.35
C GLN A 70 15.96 71.01 19.41
N THR A 71 14.69 71.17 19.80
CA THR A 71 14.34 71.96 21.01
C THR A 71 13.13 71.42 21.78
N GLN A 72 12.32 70.54 21.18
CA GLN A 72 11.19 69.90 21.88
C GLN A 72 11.52 68.46 22.34
N GLU A 73 12.32 67.71 21.58
CA GLU A 73 12.83 66.39 21.97
C GLU A 73 13.82 66.44 23.14
N ASP A 74 14.56 67.53 23.31
CA ASP A 74 15.50 67.65 24.43
C ASP A 74 14.78 67.76 25.78
N SER A 75 13.54 68.28 25.79
CA SER A 75 12.66 68.33 26.96
C SER A 75 12.14 66.93 27.33
N GLU A 76 11.77 66.12 26.34
CA GLU A 76 11.34 64.74 26.57
C GLU A 76 12.51 63.81 26.91
N LYS A 77 13.69 64.03 26.31
CA LYS A 77 14.94 63.37 26.73
C LYS A 77 15.34 63.76 28.15
N LEU A 78 15.16 65.00 28.58
CA LEU A 78 15.40 65.41 29.97
C LEU A 78 14.41 64.75 30.94
N SER A 79 13.16 64.56 30.52
CA SER A 79 12.15 63.82 31.31
C SER A 79 12.48 62.32 31.41
N LEU A 80 12.87 61.69 30.29
CA LEU A 80 13.31 60.29 30.25
C LEU A 80 14.62 60.05 31.03
N LEU A 81 15.60 60.95 30.92
CA LEU A 81 16.82 60.91 31.71
C LEU A 81 16.57 61.20 33.19
N SER A 82 15.52 61.97 33.54
CA SER A 82 15.10 62.13 34.92
C SER A 82 14.46 60.84 35.46
N LEU A 83 13.62 60.18 34.67
CA LEU A 83 13.01 58.89 35.04
C LEU A 83 14.05 57.79 35.17
N GLU A 84 15.05 57.76 34.29
CA GLU A 84 16.15 56.81 34.34
C GLU A 84 17.10 57.09 35.51
N ARG A 85 17.34 58.37 35.84
CA ARG A 85 18.06 58.76 37.07
C ARG A 85 17.31 58.31 38.33
N ASP A 86 15.99 58.39 38.35
CA ASP A 86 15.19 57.93 39.50
C ASP A 86 15.16 56.40 39.59
N ARG A 87 15.14 55.71 38.45
CA ARG A 87 15.27 54.25 38.38
C ARG A 87 16.64 53.76 38.83
N LEU A 88 17.71 54.42 38.40
CA LEU A 88 19.08 54.17 38.86
C LEU A 88 19.28 54.52 40.33
N LYS A 89 18.61 55.55 40.85
CA LYS A 89 18.57 55.82 42.30
C LYS A 89 17.88 54.70 43.07
N GLU A 90 16.81 54.14 42.52
CA GLU A 90 16.10 53.03 43.15
C GLU A 90 16.90 51.73 43.09
N ASP A 91 17.59 51.46 41.97
CA ASP A 91 18.52 50.33 41.88
C ASP A 91 19.73 50.53 42.79
N LEU A 92 20.25 51.76 42.93
CA LEU A 92 21.29 52.09 43.91
C LEU A 92 20.78 51.87 45.34
N ARG A 93 19.54 52.26 45.67
CA ARG A 93 18.94 51.96 46.99
C ARG A 93 18.77 50.46 47.22
N ARG A 94 18.38 49.69 46.21
CA ARG A 94 18.31 48.23 46.29
C ARG A 94 19.69 47.63 46.49
N GLN A 95 20.71 48.16 45.83
CA GLN A 95 22.09 47.74 46.01
C GLN A 95 22.60 48.12 47.42
N THR A 96 22.31 49.32 47.91
CA THR A 96 22.64 49.76 49.27
C THR A 96 21.92 48.90 50.31
N ALA A 97 20.64 48.56 50.12
CA ALA A 97 19.89 47.65 50.98
C ALA A 97 20.43 46.22 50.95
N LEU A 98 20.89 45.74 49.78
CA LEU A 98 21.58 44.45 49.65
C LEU A 98 22.94 44.48 50.35
N THR A 99 23.64 45.61 50.27
CA THR A 99 24.95 45.82 50.91
C THR A 99 24.79 45.95 52.43
N GLU A 100 23.77 46.63 52.92
CA GLU A 100 23.41 46.71 54.35
C GLU A 100 22.92 45.34 54.87
N SER A 101 22.20 44.56 54.06
CA SER A 101 21.85 43.17 54.37
C SER A 101 23.09 42.26 54.43
N LEU A 102 24.07 42.47 53.55
CA LEU A 102 25.34 41.76 53.57
C LEU A 102 26.24 42.22 54.72
N GLN A 103 26.21 43.50 55.08
CA GLN A 103 26.91 44.09 56.22
C GLN A 103 26.32 43.60 57.55
N ALA A 104 24.98 43.54 57.68
CA ALA A 104 24.30 42.95 58.83
C ALA A 104 24.53 41.43 58.97
N ARG A 105 24.86 40.76 57.85
CA ARG A 105 25.35 39.37 57.87
C ARG A 105 26.83 39.27 58.23
N LEU A 106 27.63 40.29 57.92
CA LEU A 106 29.06 40.37 58.25
C LEU A 106 29.29 40.73 59.74
N ASP A 107 28.43 41.57 60.31
CA ASP A 107 28.46 41.99 61.72
C ASP A 107 28.06 40.88 62.71
N ASN A 108 27.68 39.69 62.20
CA ASN A 108 27.43 38.47 62.98
C ASN A 108 28.63 37.51 63.05
N THR A 109 29.84 37.99 62.76
CA THR A 109 31.09 37.24 63.00
C THR A 109 31.86 37.86 64.18
N PRO A 110 32.27 37.08 65.21
CA PRO A 110 32.89 37.66 66.39
C PRO A 110 34.37 38.00 66.17
N SER A 111 34.74 39.19 66.66
CA SER A 111 36.05 39.57 67.22
C SER A 111 37.24 39.72 66.27
N VAL A 112 37.59 40.98 65.95
CA VAL A 112 38.99 41.48 65.97
C VAL A 112 39.04 42.92 66.52
N ASP A 113 39.52 43.03 67.77
CA ASP A 113 40.27 44.12 68.42
C ASP A 113 39.88 45.61 68.26
N GLN A 114 38.87 46.04 69.03
CA GLN A 114 38.62 47.45 69.40
C GLN A 114 39.78 48.13 70.17
N GLY A 115 40.77 47.36 70.66
CA GLY A 115 41.89 47.88 71.45
C GLY A 115 43.00 48.60 70.66
N VAL A 116 43.02 48.48 69.33
CA VAL A 116 44.01 49.16 68.47
C VAL A 116 43.54 50.58 68.12
N LEU A 117 42.24 50.76 67.88
CA LEU A 117 41.64 52.07 67.59
C LEU A 117 41.70 53.03 68.78
N ALA A 118 41.51 52.54 70.01
CA ALA A 118 41.63 53.36 71.22
C ALA A 118 43.06 53.92 71.42
N ARG A 119 44.09 53.09 71.17
CA ARG A 119 45.49 53.50 71.31
C ARG A 119 45.95 54.52 70.27
N LEU A 120 45.36 54.47 69.07
CA LEU A 120 45.61 55.46 68.03
C LEU A 120 44.99 56.82 68.37
N ASN A 121 43.78 56.84 68.94
CA ASN A 121 43.16 58.09 69.38
C ASN A 121 43.92 58.76 70.54
N ASP A 122 44.37 58.00 71.54
CA ASP A 122 45.17 58.55 72.65
C ASP A 122 46.48 59.19 72.17
N ARG A 123 47.09 58.61 71.11
CA ARG A 123 48.32 59.14 70.51
C ARG A 123 48.07 60.45 69.77
N ILE A 124 46.93 60.57 69.07
CA ILE A 124 46.54 61.80 68.36
C ILE A 124 46.30 62.94 69.36
N ASP A 125 45.60 62.67 70.46
CA ASP A 125 45.30 63.68 71.48
C ASP A 125 46.58 64.18 72.20
N SER A 126 47.54 63.28 72.45
CA SER A 126 48.84 63.66 73.00
C SER A 126 49.63 64.60 72.09
N LEU A 127 49.60 64.38 70.77
CA LEU A 127 50.32 65.21 69.80
C LEU A 127 49.66 66.59 69.63
N ILE A 128 48.34 66.69 69.76
CA ILE A 128 47.61 67.96 69.74
C ILE A 128 47.97 68.83 70.96
N ALA A 129 48.09 68.21 72.14
CA ALA A 129 48.47 68.92 73.37
C ALA A 129 49.91 69.48 73.31
N GLU A 130 50.84 68.71 72.75
CA GLU A 130 52.24 69.11 72.61
C GLU A 130 52.42 70.28 71.63
N ASN A 131 51.71 70.26 70.50
CA ASN A 131 51.73 71.38 69.55
C ASN A 131 51.21 72.68 70.17
N LYS A 132 50.14 72.62 70.98
CA LYS A 132 49.65 73.82 71.69
C LYS A 132 50.68 74.37 72.68
N ARG A 133 51.44 73.51 73.34
CA ARG A 133 52.49 73.92 74.29
C ARG A 133 53.65 74.61 73.58
N LEU A 134 54.11 74.07 72.46
CA LEU A 134 55.21 74.66 71.67
C LEU A 134 54.82 76.03 71.11
N GLN A 135 53.56 76.19 70.68
CA GLN A 135 53.07 77.47 70.17
C GLN A 135 53.04 78.57 71.24
N ALA A 136 52.65 78.24 72.47
CA ALA A 136 52.66 79.18 73.59
C ALA A 136 54.09 79.61 73.97
N ASP A 137 55.06 78.71 73.86
CA ASP A 137 56.46 79.01 74.19
C ASP A 137 57.09 79.97 73.17
N TYR A 138 56.80 79.76 71.89
CA TYR A 138 57.20 80.65 70.79
C TYR A 138 56.65 82.08 70.97
N ASP A 139 55.36 82.21 71.28
CA ASP A 139 54.73 83.52 71.53
C ASP A 139 55.33 84.24 72.75
N SER A 140 55.77 83.50 73.76
CA SER A 140 56.46 84.06 74.93
C SER A 140 57.84 84.62 74.57
N GLN A 141 58.53 84.00 73.61
CA GLN A 141 59.87 84.38 73.18
C GLN A 141 59.85 85.67 72.36
N VAL A 142 58.86 85.81 71.47
CA VAL A 142 58.64 87.02 70.66
C VAL A 142 58.31 88.25 71.54
N ARG A 143 57.57 88.05 72.64
CA ARG A 143 57.30 89.16 73.59
C ARG A 143 58.56 89.60 74.34
N ARG A 144 59.46 88.68 74.69
CA ARG A 144 60.73 89.02 75.37
C ARG A 144 61.66 89.82 74.46
N THR A 145 61.74 89.48 73.18
CA THR A 145 62.59 90.22 72.22
C THR A 145 62.02 91.61 71.90
N ALA A 146 60.70 91.75 71.81
CA ALA A 146 60.05 93.06 71.63
C ALA A 146 60.21 93.99 72.86
N ALA A 147 60.19 93.43 74.08
CA ALA A 147 60.42 94.18 75.32
C ALA A 147 61.88 94.67 75.42
N MET A 148 62.84 93.83 75.04
CA MET A 148 64.27 94.18 75.07
C MET A 148 64.64 95.26 74.04
N GLN A 149 63.99 95.30 72.88
CA GLN A 149 64.18 96.37 71.88
C GLN A 149 63.60 97.73 72.31
N SER A 150 62.56 97.74 73.15
CA SER A 150 61.96 99.00 73.63
C SER A 150 62.75 99.64 74.79
N GLU A 151 63.58 98.86 75.50
CA GLU A 151 64.41 99.35 76.61
C GLU A 151 65.76 99.93 76.14
N MET A 152 66.23 99.59 74.94
CA MET A 152 67.48 100.11 74.34
C MET A 152 67.37 101.52 73.72
N VAL A 153 66.18 102.08 73.54
CA VAL A 153 65.98 103.37 72.83
C VAL A 153 65.87 104.58 73.77
N ARG A 154 65.91 104.38 75.09
CA ARG A 154 65.61 105.47 76.05
C ARG A 154 66.65 105.63 77.16
N LYS A 155 67.90 105.94 76.79
CA LYS A 155 68.92 106.61 77.63
C LYS A 155 70.19 106.88 76.80
N ALA A 156 70.32 108.09 76.27
CA ALA A 156 71.58 108.62 75.77
C ALA A 156 71.57 110.13 76.02
N ASP A 157 72.41 110.60 76.95
CA ASP A 157 72.95 111.96 76.94
C ASP A 157 74.33 111.97 77.63
N ASP A 158 75.24 112.63 76.91
CA ASP A 158 76.53 113.25 77.21
C ASP A 158 77.81 112.47 77.65
N SER A 159 78.78 112.56 76.73
CA SER A 159 80.19 112.92 76.95
C SER A 159 81.19 111.83 77.37
N GLU A 160 81.36 110.82 76.52
CA GLU A 160 82.55 109.93 76.55
C GLU A 160 82.96 109.44 75.14
N HIS A 161 82.74 110.26 74.11
CA HIS A 161 82.63 109.80 72.72
C HIS A 161 83.92 109.37 71.99
N LEU A 162 85.12 109.41 72.58
CA LEU A 162 86.32 108.89 71.89
C LEU A 162 86.64 107.43 72.25
N ALA A 163 86.40 107.01 73.49
CA ALA A 163 86.49 105.61 73.90
C ALA A 163 85.30 104.80 73.36
N THR A 164 84.13 105.41 73.24
CA THR A 164 82.95 104.74 72.66
C THR A 164 83.11 104.47 71.17
N ILE A 165 83.83 105.31 70.40
CA ILE A 165 84.04 105.05 68.96
C ILE A 165 84.99 103.86 68.75
N GLN A 166 86.04 103.71 69.56
CA GLN A 166 86.87 102.50 69.54
C GLN A 166 86.07 101.27 70.02
N GLY A 167 85.32 101.39 71.11
CA GLY A 167 84.45 100.30 71.58
C GLY A 167 83.35 99.93 70.57
N LEU A 168 82.84 100.90 69.80
CA LEU A 168 81.88 100.65 68.71
C LEU A 168 82.55 100.01 67.51
N ASN A 169 83.79 100.37 67.16
CA ASN A 169 84.55 99.67 66.11
C ASN A 169 84.89 98.24 66.50
N ASP A 170 85.30 97.99 67.74
CA ASP A 170 85.52 96.63 68.26
C ASP A 170 84.20 95.84 68.26
N ARG A 171 83.09 96.48 68.63
CA ARG A 171 81.76 95.87 68.62
C ARG A 171 81.23 95.65 67.21
N ILE A 172 81.56 96.50 66.24
CA ILE A 172 81.29 96.28 64.81
C ILE A 172 82.12 95.10 64.32
N GLY A 173 83.42 95.00 64.69
CA GLY A 173 84.25 93.85 64.36
C GLY A 173 83.71 92.54 64.94
N VAL A 174 83.21 92.56 66.18
CA VAL A 174 82.51 91.42 66.79
C VAL A 174 81.21 91.12 66.04
N LEU A 175 80.40 92.12 65.69
CA LEU A 175 79.15 91.92 64.95
C LEU A 175 79.36 91.46 63.50
N GLU A 176 80.46 91.82 62.86
CA GLU A 176 80.86 91.32 61.54
C GLU A 176 81.35 89.87 61.64
N SER A 177 82.10 89.54 62.69
CA SER A 177 82.47 88.16 63.02
C SER A 177 81.23 87.31 63.29
N ASP A 178 80.28 87.81 64.08
CA ASP A 178 79.01 87.15 64.39
C ASP A 178 78.12 87.03 63.15
N ASN A 179 78.10 88.04 62.28
CA ASN A 179 77.38 87.92 61.00
C ASN A 179 78.02 86.88 60.08
N LYS A 180 79.34 86.76 60.10
CA LYS A 180 80.04 85.73 59.35
C LYS A 180 79.70 84.35 59.90
N THR A 181 79.75 84.14 61.22
CA THR A 181 79.38 82.85 61.84
C THR A 181 77.90 82.53 61.65
N LEU A 182 77.01 83.52 61.70
CA LEU A 182 75.58 83.31 61.41
C LEU A 182 75.32 82.98 59.94
N ARG A 183 76.04 83.58 58.99
CA ARG A 183 75.95 83.22 57.57
C ARG A 183 76.49 81.81 57.30
N GLU A 184 77.58 81.44 57.97
CA GLU A 184 78.12 80.08 57.93
C GLU A 184 77.15 79.08 58.57
N ALA A 185 76.50 79.43 59.68
CA ALA A 185 75.47 78.59 60.32
C ALA A 185 74.21 78.47 59.47
N ALA A 186 73.76 79.57 58.83
CA ALA A 186 72.60 79.56 57.94
C ALA A 186 72.88 78.76 56.65
N SER A 187 74.09 78.85 56.11
CA SER A 187 74.48 78.02 54.96
C SER A 187 74.58 76.55 55.35
N ALA A 188 75.09 76.22 56.55
CA ALA A 188 75.11 74.87 57.11
C ALA A 188 73.69 74.32 57.36
N GLN A 189 72.76 75.13 57.86
CA GLN A 189 71.35 74.73 57.98
C GLN A 189 70.71 74.52 56.62
N THR A 190 71.04 75.35 55.62
CA THR A 190 70.50 75.19 54.27
C THR A 190 70.97 73.88 53.63
N THR A 191 72.24 73.50 53.81
CA THR A 191 72.72 72.18 53.37
C THR A 191 72.09 71.04 54.16
N GLN A 192 71.86 71.19 55.46
CA GLN A 192 71.16 70.18 56.25
C GLN A 192 69.70 70.00 55.81
N ILE A 193 68.99 71.08 55.50
CA ILE A 193 67.62 71.02 54.96
C ILE A 193 67.61 70.38 53.57
N ALA A 194 68.60 70.69 52.72
CA ALA A 194 68.72 70.06 51.41
C ALA A 194 68.98 68.55 51.54
N LEU A 195 69.81 68.13 52.50
CA LEU A 195 70.09 66.74 52.80
C LEU A 195 68.83 66.01 53.30
N LEU A 196 68.09 66.61 54.24
CA LEU A 196 66.84 66.04 54.75
C LEU A 196 65.77 65.93 53.65
N LYS A 197 65.67 66.93 52.76
CA LYS A 197 64.76 66.85 51.60
C LYS A 197 65.16 65.71 50.65
N ALA A 198 66.45 65.55 50.37
CA ALA A 198 66.93 64.43 49.55
C ALA A 198 66.62 63.07 50.21
N GLN A 199 66.76 62.96 51.53
CA GLN A 199 66.39 61.76 52.28
C GLN A 199 64.88 61.50 52.22
N MET A 200 64.03 62.53 52.34
CA MET A 200 62.58 62.36 52.22
C MET A 200 62.14 61.92 50.82
N VAL A 201 62.77 62.43 49.77
CA VAL A 201 62.51 61.99 48.38
C VAL A 201 62.92 60.53 48.20
N ALA A 202 64.10 60.14 48.68
CA ALA A 202 64.54 58.75 48.63
C ALA A 202 63.61 57.80 49.40
N GLU A 203 63.02 58.25 50.52
CA GLU A 203 62.06 57.46 51.29
C GLU A 203 60.69 57.38 50.59
N ALA A 204 60.28 58.42 49.87
CA ALA A 204 59.09 58.39 49.01
C ALA A 204 59.25 57.40 47.85
N ASP A 205 60.43 57.34 47.23
CA ASP A 205 60.74 56.38 46.17
C ASP A 205 60.68 54.93 46.70
N LYS A 206 61.22 54.67 47.91
CA LYS A 206 61.07 53.36 48.57
C LYS A 206 59.61 52.99 48.84
N SER A 207 58.78 53.96 49.26
CA SER A 207 57.35 53.72 49.45
C SER A 207 56.65 53.35 48.13
N GLN A 208 57.09 53.92 47.01
CA GLN A 208 56.57 53.58 45.69
C GLN A 208 57.00 52.18 45.25
N GLU A 209 58.23 51.76 45.55
CA GLU A 209 58.68 50.39 45.33
C GLU A 209 57.90 49.37 46.18
N LEU A 210 57.60 49.72 47.44
CA LEU A 210 56.79 48.87 48.31
C LEU A 210 55.37 48.65 47.78
N ALA A 211 54.76 49.70 47.20
CA ALA A 211 53.46 49.59 46.54
C ALA A 211 53.51 48.68 45.30
N LYS A 212 54.60 48.72 44.52
CA LYS A 212 54.80 47.79 43.38
C LYS A 212 54.96 46.35 43.85
N ILE A 213 55.68 46.12 44.95
CA ILE A 213 55.83 44.77 45.54
C ILE A 213 54.47 44.22 45.98
N GLN A 214 53.64 45.03 46.64
CA GLN A 214 52.29 44.63 47.03
C GLN A 214 51.38 44.29 45.83
N ASP A 215 51.51 45.01 44.72
CA ASP A 215 50.77 44.70 43.50
C ASP A 215 51.23 43.36 42.88
N LEU A 216 52.54 43.13 42.82
CA LEU A 216 53.11 41.86 42.36
C LEU A 216 52.71 40.69 43.25
N GLU A 217 52.63 40.88 44.57
CA GLU A 217 52.13 39.86 45.51
C GLU A 217 50.66 39.53 45.24
N LYS A 218 49.81 40.53 44.98
CA LYS A 218 48.41 40.29 44.58
C LYS A 218 48.31 39.51 43.27
N GLN A 219 49.12 39.87 42.27
CA GLN A 219 49.16 39.14 41.00
C GLN A 219 49.60 37.69 41.20
N LEU A 220 50.63 37.44 42.03
CA LEU A 220 51.07 36.10 42.39
C LEU A 220 49.98 35.31 43.12
N GLN A 221 49.22 35.95 44.01
CA GLN A 221 48.11 35.30 44.71
C GLN A 221 47.00 34.88 43.73
N VAL A 222 46.65 35.75 42.77
CA VAL A 222 45.68 35.44 41.71
C VAL A 222 46.17 34.25 40.87
N LEU A 223 47.42 34.27 40.41
CA LEU A 223 48.01 33.17 39.64
C LEU A 223 48.03 31.85 40.43
N THR A 224 48.34 31.91 41.73
CA THR A 224 48.34 30.74 42.61
C THR A 224 46.94 30.15 42.75
N SER A 225 45.92 31.01 42.94
CA SER A 225 44.51 30.56 42.98
C SER A 225 44.03 30.00 41.64
N GLY A 226 44.47 30.59 40.53
CA GLY A 226 44.19 30.09 39.17
C GLY A 226 44.78 28.71 38.93
N ASN A 227 46.03 28.48 39.35
CA ASN A 227 46.69 27.18 39.24
C ASN A 227 46.00 26.10 40.09
N ALA A 228 45.55 26.42 41.30
CA ALA A 228 44.78 25.48 42.11
C ALA A 228 43.45 25.10 41.43
N GLY A 229 42.77 26.07 40.81
CA GLY A 229 41.55 25.82 40.03
C GLY A 229 41.78 24.98 38.77
N LEU A 230 42.94 25.11 38.13
CA LEU A 230 43.31 24.25 37.00
C LEU A 230 43.67 22.83 37.44
N GLN A 231 44.41 22.66 38.53
CA GLN A 231 44.70 21.34 39.10
C GLN A 231 43.43 20.59 39.50
N SER A 232 42.46 21.27 40.12
CA SER A 232 41.17 20.64 40.45
C SER A 232 40.41 20.17 39.21
N ARG A 233 40.46 20.93 38.10
CA ARG A 233 39.82 20.55 36.83
C ARG A 233 40.53 19.37 36.18
N TYR A 234 41.85 19.34 36.25
CA TYR A 234 42.65 18.22 35.74
C TYR A 234 42.29 16.91 36.47
N HIS A 235 42.22 16.91 37.80
CA HIS A 235 41.83 15.72 38.57
C HIS A 235 40.38 15.28 38.30
N ALA A 236 39.46 16.23 38.10
CA ALA A 236 38.09 15.90 37.71
C ALA A 236 38.04 15.19 36.34
N GLN A 237 38.78 15.68 35.34
CA GLN A 237 38.87 15.03 34.03
C GLN A 237 39.53 13.64 34.12
N GLU A 238 40.57 13.48 34.92
CA GLU A 238 41.24 12.19 35.12
C GLU A 238 40.31 11.13 35.75
N SER A 239 39.45 11.57 36.69
CA SER A 239 38.43 10.71 37.27
C SER A 239 37.38 10.26 36.26
N GLU A 240 36.98 11.15 35.34
CA GLU A 240 35.99 10.83 34.31
C GLU A 240 36.58 9.90 33.24
N ILE A 241 37.83 10.11 32.83
CA ILE A 241 38.54 9.19 31.93
C ILE A 241 38.60 7.79 32.55
N THR A 242 38.87 7.69 33.85
CA THR A 242 38.90 6.41 34.56
C THR A 242 37.52 5.75 34.56
N ARG A 243 36.47 6.51 34.86
CA ARG A 243 35.08 6.03 34.84
C ARG A 243 34.67 5.52 33.46
N LEU A 244 34.96 6.28 32.40
CA LEU A 244 34.66 5.89 31.02
C LEU A 244 35.42 4.63 30.62
N LYS A 245 36.68 4.49 31.03
CA LYS A 245 37.47 3.29 30.77
C LYS A 245 36.89 2.05 31.47
N THR A 246 36.41 2.18 32.71
CA THR A 246 35.73 1.10 33.42
C THR A 246 34.39 0.75 32.76
N ALA A 247 33.61 1.74 32.34
CA ALA A 247 32.36 1.51 31.62
C ALA A 247 32.59 0.80 30.27
N LEU A 248 33.63 1.19 29.53
CA LEU A 248 34.00 0.56 28.27
C LEU A 248 34.44 -0.90 28.46
N ALA A 249 35.23 -1.18 29.51
CA ALA A 249 35.61 -2.54 29.86
C ALA A 249 34.38 -3.41 30.19
N SER A 250 33.43 -2.88 30.99
CA SER A 250 32.19 -3.61 31.30
C SER A 250 31.31 -3.87 30.08
N LYS A 251 31.37 -3.01 29.06
CA LYS A 251 30.62 -3.18 27.80
C LYS A 251 31.31 -4.16 26.85
N SER A 252 32.63 -4.29 26.94
CA SER A 252 33.43 -5.30 26.21
C SER A 252 33.21 -6.72 26.74
N ASP A 253 32.82 -6.85 28.01
CA ASP A 253 32.59 -8.15 28.68
C ASP A 253 31.14 -8.65 28.57
N ASN A 254 30.29 -8.03 27.74
CA ASN A 254 28.95 -8.51 27.39
C ASN A 254 29.02 -9.78 26.49
N SER A 255 29.63 -10.86 27.00
CA SER A 255 29.64 -12.19 26.37
C SER A 255 28.25 -12.84 26.31
N ALA A 256 27.30 -12.34 27.09
CA ALA A 256 25.90 -12.75 27.06
C ALA A 256 25.26 -12.47 25.69
N ASP A 257 25.58 -11.32 25.06
CA ASP A 257 25.05 -10.94 23.76
C ASP A 257 25.54 -11.90 22.66
N LEU A 258 26.80 -12.35 22.75
CA LEU A 258 27.39 -13.36 21.86
C LEU A 258 26.77 -14.75 22.05
N ALA A 259 26.41 -15.13 23.27
CA ALA A 259 25.72 -16.39 23.54
C ALA A 259 24.30 -16.40 22.97
N THR A 260 23.57 -15.28 23.07
CA THR A 260 22.26 -15.13 22.41
C THR A 260 22.36 -15.17 20.88
N ILE A 261 23.42 -14.58 20.30
CA ILE A 261 23.63 -14.68 18.85
C ILE A 261 23.88 -16.14 18.43
N ALA A 262 24.61 -16.92 19.22
CA ALA A 262 24.82 -18.34 18.95
C ALA A 262 23.51 -19.15 19.02
N ASP A 263 22.68 -18.95 20.05
CA ASP A 263 21.36 -19.61 20.18
C ASP A 263 20.41 -19.23 19.04
N LEU A 264 20.37 -17.95 18.66
CA LEU A 264 19.57 -17.49 17.52
C LEU A 264 20.04 -18.12 16.21
N ASN A 265 21.35 -18.29 16.03
CA ASN A 265 21.89 -18.91 14.83
C ASN A 265 21.57 -20.42 14.77
N GLU A 266 21.55 -21.11 15.90
CA GLU A 266 21.12 -22.51 15.99
C GLU A 266 19.62 -22.66 15.68
N ARG A 267 18.79 -21.76 16.20
CA ARG A 267 17.35 -21.71 15.87
C ARG A 267 17.10 -21.42 14.39
N LEU A 268 17.87 -20.52 13.77
CA LEU A 268 17.79 -20.26 12.34
C LEU A 268 18.12 -21.51 11.52
N GLN A 269 19.18 -22.24 11.87
CA GLN A 269 19.52 -23.49 11.18
C GLN A 269 18.44 -24.57 11.34
N ALA A 270 17.80 -24.66 12.52
CA ALA A 270 16.69 -25.57 12.73
C ALA A 270 15.48 -25.20 11.85
N LEU A 271 15.13 -23.91 11.77
CA LEU A 271 14.05 -23.42 10.91
C LEU A 271 14.35 -23.61 9.42
N GLU A 272 15.59 -23.44 8.99
CA GLU A 272 16.01 -23.72 7.61
C GLU A 272 15.86 -25.20 7.26
N LYS A 273 16.21 -26.08 8.20
CA LYS A 273 16.03 -27.54 8.05
C LYS A 273 14.55 -27.92 7.96
N ASP A 274 13.72 -27.35 8.82
CA ASP A 274 12.27 -27.60 8.81
C ASP A 274 11.62 -27.08 7.52
N ASN A 275 12.02 -25.89 7.05
CA ASN A 275 11.59 -25.36 5.75
C ASN A 275 12.02 -26.25 4.58
N ALA A 276 13.22 -26.83 4.62
CA ALA A 276 13.65 -27.78 3.62
C ALA A 276 12.78 -29.06 3.64
N ALA A 277 12.40 -29.55 4.82
CA ALA A 277 11.49 -30.69 4.96
C ALA A 277 10.07 -30.37 4.47
N LEU A 278 9.55 -29.17 4.74
CA LEU A 278 8.25 -28.75 4.22
C LEU A 278 8.26 -28.67 2.70
N ARG A 279 9.34 -28.16 2.09
CA ARG A 279 9.49 -28.13 0.62
C ARG A 279 9.46 -29.52 -0.01
N THR A 280 10.06 -30.53 0.63
CA THR A 280 9.99 -31.91 0.11
C THR A 280 8.59 -32.49 0.22
N VAL A 281 7.86 -32.19 1.31
CA VAL A 281 6.45 -32.59 1.47
C VAL A 281 5.57 -31.93 0.42
N PHE A 282 5.74 -30.63 0.15
CA PHE A 282 4.99 -29.94 -0.92
C PHE A 282 5.27 -30.54 -2.28
N ALA A 283 6.54 -30.79 -2.62
CA ALA A 283 6.90 -31.44 -3.89
C ALA A 283 6.26 -32.82 -4.05
N GLU A 284 6.13 -33.59 -2.96
CA GLU A 284 5.43 -34.88 -2.97
C GLU A 284 3.91 -34.71 -3.15
N LYS A 285 3.31 -33.71 -2.51
CA LYS A 285 1.88 -33.39 -2.70
C LYS A 285 1.58 -32.93 -4.12
N ASP A 286 2.46 -32.13 -4.72
CA ASP A 286 2.33 -31.73 -6.13
C ASP A 286 2.41 -32.93 -7.08
N ARG A 287 3.29 -33.90 -6.80
CA ARG A 287 3.31 -35.18 -7.55
C ARG A 287 2.01 -35.96 -7.38
N GLN A 288 1.45 -36.02 -6.16
CA GLN A 288 0.16 -36.69 -5.92
C GLN A 288 -0.98 -36.01 -6.68
N ILE A 289 -1.03 -34.68 -6.66
CA ILE A 289 -2.01 -33.89 -7.43
C ILE A 289 -1.84 -34.14 -8.94
N GLY A 290 -0.60 -34.16 -9.45
CA GLY A 290 -0.30 -34.48 -10.84
C GLY A 290 -0.81 -35.87 -11.25
N ASN A 291 -0.58 -36.89 -10.42
CA ASN A 291 -1.05 -38.25 -10.65
C ASN A 291 -2.58 -38.38 -10.61
N LEU A 292 -3.24 -37.68 -9.67
CA LEU A 292 -4.70 -37.63 -9.59
C LEU A 292 -5.30 -36.95 -10.82
N ASN A 293 -4.75 -35.81 -11.24
CA ASN A 293 -5.20 -35.11 -12.44
C ASN A 293 -5.02 -35.95 -13.71
N ALA A 294 -3.88 -36.65 -13.85
CA ALA A 294 -3.67 -37.57 -14.97
C ALA A 294 -4.68 -38.73 -14.97
N SER A 295 -5.04 -39.24 -13.79
CA SER A 295 -6.04 -40.31 -13.64
C SER A 295 -7.45 -39.82 -13.97
N LEU A 296 -7.81 -38.61 -13.51
CA LEU A 296 -9.08 -37.97 -13.80
C LEU A 296 -9.22 -37.67 -15.31
N LEU A 297 -8.15 -37.22 -15.95
CA LEU A 297 -8.13 -37.01 -17.41
C LEU A 297 -8.36 -38.32 -18.18
N LYS A 298 -7.72 -39.42 -17.78
CA LYS A 298 -7.96 -40.75 -18.38
C LYS A 298 -9.40 -41.21 -18.18
N ALA A 299 -9.96 -41.04 -16.99
CA ALA A 299 -11.35 -41.40 -16.71
C ALA A 299 -12.33 -40.58 -17.56
N ARG A 300 -12.06 -39.28 -17.73
CA ARG A 300 -12.84 -38.40 -18.60
C ARG A 300 -12.76 -38.84 -20.07
N GLN A 301 -11.58 -39.15 -20.57
CA GLN A 301 -11.41 -39.65 -21.95
C GLN A 301 -12.14 -40.97 -22.19
N ALA A 302 -12.12 -41.89 -21.21
CA ALA A 302 -12.89 -43.13 -21.28
C ALA A 302 -14.41 -42.84 -21.32
N SER A 303 -14.90 -41.97 -20.45
CA SER A 303 -16.31 -41.56 -20.44
C SER A 303 -16.74 -40.86 -21.74
N GLU A 304 -15.88 -40.02 -22.34
CA GLU A 304 -16.15 -39.38 -23.63
C GLU A 304 -16.18 -40.41 -24.78
N SER A 305 -15.34 -41.45 -24.71
CA SER A 305 -15.37 -42.57 -25.66
C SER A 305 -16.68 -43.37 -25.55
N ASP A 306 -17.12 -43.66 -24.33
CA ASP A 306 -18.39 -44.35 -24.07
C ASP A 306 -19.59 -43.50 -24.50
N LEU A 307 -19.56 -42.18 -24.28
CA LEU A 307 -20.61 -41.29 -24.75
C LEU A 307 -20.68 -41.27 -26.29
N SER A 308 -19.53 -41.31 -26.96
CA SER A 308 -19.46 -41.39 -28.43
C SER A 308 -20.02 -42.70 -28.97
N SER A 309 -19.75 -43.83 -28.31
CA SER A 309 -20.32 -45.14 -28.70
C SER A 309 -21.83 -45.16 -28.48
N LEU A 310 -22.33 -44.66 -27.34
CA LEU A 310 -23.76 -44.52 -27.07
C LEU A 310 -24.48 -43.61 -28.08
N MET A 311 -23.85 -42.50 -28.47
CA MET A 311 -24.41 -41.61 -29.51
C MET A 311 -24.54 -42.34 -30.85
N LYS A 312 -23.53 -43.12 -31.25
CA LYS A 312 -23.59 -43.94 -32.47
C LYS A 312 -24.70 -44.98 -32.40
N GLU A 313 -24.82 -45.69 -31.28
CA GLU A 313 -25.88 -46.68 -31.07
C GLU A 313 -27.26 -46.02 -31.11
N LYS A 314 -27.45 -44.88 -30.45
CA LYS A 314 -28.69 -44.09 -30.51
C LYS A 314 -29.04 -43.71 -31.96
N THR A 315 -28.07 -43.24 -32.75
CA THR A 315 -28.34 -42.90 -34.16
C THR A 315 -28.68 -44.13 -35.00
N ALA A 316 -28.06 -45.28 -34.74
CA ALA A 316 -28.39 -46.53 -35.42
C ALA A 316 -29.79 -47.02 -35.07
N LEU A 317 -30.17 -46.98 -33.79
CA LEU A 317 -31.51 -47.32 -33.31
C LEU A 317 -32.56 -46.36 -33.86
N GLN A 318 -32.27 -45.06 -33.96
CA GLN A 318 -33.18 -44.10 -34.57
C GLN A 318 -33.40 -44.41 -36.06
N SER A 319 -32.35 -44.75 -36.80
CA SER A 319 -32.44 -45.15 -38.20
C SER A 319 -33.25 -46.44 -38.40
N ASP A 320 -33.08 -47.44 -37.51
CA ASP A 320 -33.89 -48.66 -37.53
C ASP A 320 -35.37 -48.35 -37.23
N LEU A 321 -35.64 -47.50 -36.24
CA LEU A 321 -37.00 -47.07 -35.90
C LEU A 321 -37.67 -46.35 -37.06
N ASP A 322 -36.96 -45.44 -37.74
CA ASP A 322 -37.47 -44.71 -38.91
C ASP A 322 -37.76 -45.69 -40.06
N THR A 323 -36.87 -46.66 -40.28
CA THR A 323 -37.05 -47.72 -41.29
C THR A 323 -38.26 -48.60 -40.98
N LYS A 324 -38.43 -49.02 -39.72
CA LYS A 324 -39.60 -49.80 -39.27
C LYS A 324 -40.89 -48.99 -39.39
N THR A 325 -40.84 -47.69 -39.08
CA THR A 325 -41.98 -46.77 -39.24
C THR A 325 -42.38 -46.64 -40.71
N GLN A 326 -41.41 -46.49 -41.62
CA GLN A 326 -41.69 -46.45 -43.06
C GLN A 326 -42.29 -47.76 -43.57
N ARG A 327 -41.82 -48.91 -43.09
CA ARG A 327 -42.41 -50.22 -43.43
C ARG A 327 -43.84 -50.35 -42.94
N LEU A 328 -44.15 -49.91 -41.72
CA LEU A 328 -45.51 -49.89 -41.18
C LEU A 328 -46.44 -49.04 -42.05
N VAL A 329 -46.02 -47.83 -42.43
CA VAL A 329 -46.80 -46.96 -43.32
C VAL A 329 -47.02 -47.60 -44.69
N ALA A 330 -46.01 -48.30 -45.24
CA ALA A 330 -46.15 -49.02 -46.50
C ALA A 330 -47.13 -50.20 -46.39
N LEU A 331 -47.08 -50.96 -45.30
CA LEU A 331 -48.02 -52.05 -44.99
C LEU A 331 -49.45 -51.54 -44.81
N GLU A 332 -49.64 -50.43 -44.09
CA GLU A 332 -50.95 -49.79 -43.93
C GLU A 332 -51.55 -49.36 -45.27
N ARG A 333 -50.75 -48.76 -46.16
CA ARG A 333 -51.19 -48.42 -47.53
C ARG A 333 -51.57 -49.67 -48.32
N ALA A 334 -50.74 -50.71 -48.29
CA ALA A 334 -51.02 -51.96 -49.00
C ALA A 334 -52.32 -52.62 -48.50
N LEU A 335 -52.56 -52.60 -47.18
CA LEU A 335 -53.81 -53.09 -46.59
C LEU A 335 -55.01 -52.25 -47.00
N LEU A 336 -54.86 -50.92 -47.06
CA LEU A 336 -55.93 -50.02 -47.51
C LEU A 336 -56.28 -50.27 -48.99
N ASP A 337 -55.27 -50.43 -49.85
CA ASP A 337 -55.45 -50.74 -51.26
C ASP A 337 -56.11 -52.12 -51.45
N GLN A 338 -55.70 -53.12 -50.67
CA GLN A 338 -56.34 -54.44 -50.66
C GLN A 338 -57.81 -54.35 -50.21
N LYS A 339 -58.10 -53.57 -49.16
CA LYS A 339 -59.47 -53.34 -48.68
C LYS A 339 -60.32 -52.68 -49.77
N ASN A 340 -59.80 -51.65 -50.44
CA ASN A 340 -60.50 -50.97 -51.54
C ASN A 340 -60.76 -51.92 -52.71
N THR A 341 -59.79 -52.76 -53.06
CA THR A 341 -59.91 -53.78 -54.11
C THR A 341 -60.98 -54.81 -53.75
N LEU A 342 -60.99 -55.32 -52.52
CA LEU A 342 -62.01 -56.25 -52.04
C LEU A 342 -63.40 -55.59 -51.98
N SER A 343 -63.49 -54.31 -51.60
CA SER A 343 -64.72 -53.55 -51.62
C SER A 343 -65.27 -53.37 -53.04
N ALA A 344 -64.39 -53.14 -54.03
CA ALA A 344 -64.78 -53.04 -55.43
C ALA A 344 -65.26 -54.40 -55.97
N GLN A 345 -64.53 -55.48 -55.69
CA GLN A 345 -64.91 -56.85 -56.08
C GLN A 345 -66.23 -57.29 -55.45
N THR A 346 -66.47 -56.95 -54.18
CA THR A 346 -67.74 -57.25 -53.52
C THR A 346 -68.88 -56.43 -54.13
N SER A 347 -68.68 -55.15 -54.42
CA SER A 347 -69.66 -54.31 -55.14
C SER A 347 -70.00 -54.91 -56.51
N GLU A 348 -69.00 -55.24 -57.32
CA GLU A 348 -69.18 -55.82 -58.65
C GLU A 348 -69.92 -57.17 -58.57
N LYS A 349 -69.56 -58.02 -57.61
CA LYS A 349 -70.25 -59.30 -57.38
C LYS A 349 -71.68 -59.10 -56.91
N THR A 350 -71.97 -58.12 -56.05
CA THR A 350 -73.35 -57.81 -55.65
C THR A 350 -74.18 -57.26 -56.81
N GLU A 351 -73.60 -56.47 -57.70
CA GLU A 351 -74.27 -55.97 -58.91
C GLU A 351 -74.53 -57.11 -59.91
N ALA A 352 -73.56 -58.02 -60.10
CA ALA A 352 -73.75 -59.22 -60.91
C ALA A 352 -74.88 -60.09 -60.35
N LEU A 353 -74.85 -60.39 -59.04
CA LEU A 353 -75.89 -61.18 -58.38
C LEU A 353 -77.27 -60.52 -58.46
N SER A 354 -77.34 -59.19 -58.33
CA SER A 354 -78.58 -58.43 -58.47
C SER A 354 -79.13 -58.49 -59.89
N ARG A 355 -78.26 -58.44 -60.92
CA ARG A 355 -78.66 -58.62 -62.34
C ARG A 355 -79.20 -60.02 -62.59
N ASP A 356 -78.51 -61.05 -62.10
CA ASP A 356 -78.93 -62.44 -62.25
C ASP A 356 -80.27 -62.70 -61.54
N LEU A 357 -80.47 -62.13 -60.36
CA LEU A 357 -81.75 -62.23 -59.63
C LEU A 357 -82.90 -61.55 -60.39
N LEU A 358 -82.64 -60.42 -61.05
CA LEU A 358 -83.61 -59.72 -61.89
C LEU A 358 -83.97 -60.55 -63.12
N ALA A 359 -82.97 -61.10 -63.81
CA ALA A 359 -83.17 -62.01 -64.93
C ALA A 359 -83.97 -63.27 -64.52
N ALA A 360 -83.67 -63.85 -63.36
CA ALA A 360 -84.40 -64.98 -62.80
C ALA A 360 -85.86 -64.63 -62.44
N ARG A 361 -86.12 -63.41 -61.96
CA ARG A 361 -87.51 -62.93 -61.73
C ARG A 361 -88.27 -62.77 -63.04
N GLU A 362 -87.62 -62.24 -64.08
CA GLU A 362 -88.25 -62.13 -65.40
C GLU A 362 -88.58 -63.50 -66.00
N THR A 363 -87.67 -64.47 -65.90
CA THR A 363 -87.94 -65.84 -66.36
C THR A 363 -89.08 -66.48 -65.58
N ASN A 364 -89.13 -66.31 -64.26
CA ASN A 364 -90.25 -66.77 -63.42
C ASN A 364 -91.57 -66.10 -63.79
N ALA A 365 -91.57 -64.80 -64.09
CA ALA A 365 -92.76 -64.09 -64.56
C ALA A 365 -93.25 -64.63 -65.92
N ARG A 366 -92.33 -64.94 -66.84
CA ARG A 366 -92.64 -65.59 -68.13
C ARG A 366 -93.19 -67.00 -67.94
N MET A 367 -92.65 -67.79 -67.01
CA MET A 367 -93.19 -69.11 -66.70
C MET A 367 -94.59 -69.01 -66.08
N THR A 368 -94.81 -68.06 -65.17
CA THR A 368 -96.12 -67.84 -64.53
C THR A 368 -97.19 -67.46 -65.55
N THR A 369 -96.88 -66.55 -66.48
CA THR A 369 -97.80 -66.19 -67.58
C THR A 369 -98.06 -67.37 -68.52
N LYS A 370 -97.05 -68.21 -68.79
CA LYS A 370 -97.20 -69.45 -69.56
C LYS A 370 -98.10 -70.47 -68.84
N ILE A 371 -97.96 -70.62 -67.53
CA ILE A 371 -98.85 -71.47 -66.71
C ILE A 371 -100.29 -70.96 -66.79
N GLN A 372 -100.51 -69.65 -66.60
CA GLN A 372 -101.86 -69.07 -66.70
C GLN A 372 -102.50 -69.25 -68.08
N THR A 373 -101.72 -69.13 -69.16
CA THR A 373 -102.23 -69.38 -70.52
C THR A 373 -102.61 -70.85 -70.71
N LEU A 374 -101.78 -71.78 -70.26
CA LEU A 374 -102.08 -73.22 -70.28
C LEU A 374 -103.29 -73.57 -69.42
N GLU A 375 -103.46 -72.95 -68.24
CA GLU A 375 -104.64 -73.12 -67.39
C GLU A 375 -105.92 -72.62 -68.07
N ASN A 376 -105.87 -71.48 -68.75
CA ASN A 376 -106.99 -70.93 -69.50
C ASN A 376 -107.34 -71.80 -70.73
N GLU A 377 -106.34 -72.36 -71.42
CA GLU A 377 -106.55 -73.34 -72.48
C GLU A 377 -107.18 -74.63 -71.93
N ASN A 378 -106.71 -75.15 -70.80
CA ASN A 378 -107.32 -76.30 -70.15
C ASN A 378 -108.77 -76.04 -69.73
N LYS A 379 -109.09 -74.85 -69.19
CA LYS A 379 -110.48 -74.45 -68.91
C LYS A 379 -111.31 -74.39 -70.20
N ARG A 380 -110.77 -73.85 -71.29
CA ARG A 380 -111.46 -73.85 -72.60
C ARG A 380 -111.72 -75.26 -73.12
N LEU A 381 -110.73 -76.15 -73.04
CA LEU A 381 -110.86 -77.55 -73.44
C LEU A 381 -111.89 -78.28 -72.56
N ALA A 382 -111.86 -78.07 -71.24
CA ALA A 382 -112.86 -78.63 -70.33
C ALA A 382 -114.28 -78.11 -70.63
N THR A 383 -114.42 -76.83 -70.99
CA THR A 383 -115.72 -76.25 -71.39
C THR A 383 -116.20 -76.80 -72.73
N ALA A 384 -115.29 -77.03 -73.68
CA ALA A 384 -115.61 -77.67 -74.97
C ALA A 384 -116.02 -79.16 -74.81
N VAL A 385 -115.52 -79.84 -73.78
CA VAL A 385 -115.95 -81.20 -73.41
C VAL A 385 -117.30 -81.18 -72.68
N ALA A 386 -117.58 -80.16 -71.88
CA ALA A 386 -118.85 -80.01 -71.15
C ALA A 386 -120.05 -79.56 -72.03
N GLN A 387 -119.80 -78.93 -73.19
CA GLN A 387 -120.85 -78.45 -74.11
C GLN A 387 -121.25 -79.46 -75.19
N ARG A 388 -121.11 -80.77 -74.95
CA ARG A 388 -121.55 -81.80 -75.90
C ARG A 388 -122.92 -82.36 -75.48
N PRO A 389 -124.04 -82.01 -76.15
CA PRO A 389 -125.34 -82.59 -75.85
C PRO A 389 -125.50 -83.94 -76.56
N SER A 390 -126.07 -84.86 -75.81
CA SER A 390 -126.62 -86.17 -76.17
C SER A 390 -127.41 -86.19 -77.49
N ALA A 391 -127.05 -87.08 -78.41
CA ALA A 391 -127.94 -88.11 -79.01
C ALA A 391 -127.40 -88.68 -80.35
N ALA A 392 -126.80 -89.88 -80.29
CA ALA A 392 -126.75 -90.99 -81.29
C ALA A 392 -126.28 -90.76 -82.77
N PRO A 393 -126.02 -91.82 -83.57
CA PRO A 393 -125.05 -92.91 -83.42
C PRO A 393 -124.08 -93.09 -84.64
N MET A 394 -122.77 -93.34 -84.39
CA MET A 394 -121.71 -93.95 -85.27
C MET A 394 -121.44 -93.32 -86.67
N PRO A 395 -120.30 -93.56 -87.37
CA PRO A 395 -119.19 -94.51 -87.14
C PRO A 395 -117.75 -93.89 -87.27
N ASP A 396 -116.73 -94.74 -87.03
CA ASP A 396 -115.35 -94.72 -87.53
C ASP A 396 -114.58 -93.39 -87.69
N GLN A 397 -113.57 -93.17 -86.83
CA GLN A 397 -112.29 -92.53 -87.23
C GLN A 397 -111.11 -93.03 -86.36
N PRO A 398 -110.30 -94.01 -86.82
CA PRO A 398 -109.06 -94.43 -86.14
C PRO A 398 -107.92 -93.39 -86.24
N GLU A 399 -108.06 -92.33 -87.04
CA GLU A 399 -106.99 -91.33 -87.20
C GLU A 399 -106.79 -90.44 -85.98
N LYS A 400 -107.85 -90.12 -85.22
CA LYS A 400 -107.75 -89.20 -84.07
C LYS A 400 -107.04 -89.81 -82.86
N ILE A 401 -107.09 -91.14 -82.72
CA ILE A 401 -106.34 -91.85 -81.67
C ILE A 401 -104.86 -91.92 -82.04
N ALA A 402 -104.52 -92.11 -83.32
CA ALA A 402 -103.14 -92.04 -83.80
C ALA A 402 -102.55 -90.63 -83.68
N THR A 403 -103.32 -89.57 -83.94
CA THR A 403 -102.84 -88.19 -83.76
C THR A 403 -102.68 -87.81 -82.29
N LEU A 404 -103.53 -88.33 -81.41
CA LEU A 404 -103.40 -88.11 -79.96
C LEU A 404 -102.23 -88.89 -79.36
N LEU A 405 -101.97 -90.12 -79.80
CA LEU A 405 -100.80 -90.89 -79.39
C LEU A 405 -99.49 -90.27 -79.89
N ALA A 406 -99.42 -89.86 -81.16
CA ALA A 406 -98.25 -89.13 -81.68
C ALA A 406 -98.01 -87.78 -80.98
N ARG A 407 -99.08 -87.15 -80.47
CA ARG A 407 -98.99 -85.91 -79.69
C ARG A 407 -98.60 -86.18 -78.23
N ILE A 408 -98.95 -87.33 -77.66
CA ILE A 408 -98.44 -87.78 -76.36
C ILE A 408 -96.96 -88.12 -76.48
N ASP A 409 -96.53 -88.87 -77.50
CA ASP A 409 -95.10 -89.17 -77.75
C ASP A 409 -94.30 -87.88 -78.04
N GLY A 410 -94.89 -86.92 -78.75
CA GLY A 410 -94.28 -85.60 -78.98
C GLY A 410 -94.17 -84.75 -77.72
N LEU A 411 -95.12 -84.86 -76.79
CA LEU A 411 -95.09 -84.18 -75.49
C LEU A 411 -94.13 -84.87 -74.51
N GLU A 412 -94.02 -86.20 -74.53
CA GLU A 412 -93.03 -86.94 -73.76
C GLU A 412 -91.61 -86.67 -74.26
N ALA A 413 -91.41 -86.55 -75.58
CA ALA A 413 -90.13 -86.11 -76.15
C ALA A 413 -89.81 -84.66 -75.80
N GLN A 414 -90.81 -83.77 -75.70
CA GLN A 414 -90.61 -82.40 -75.21
C GLN A 414 -90.31 -82.36 -73.71
N ASN A 415 -90.97 -83.18 -72.89
CA ASN A 415 -90.65 -83.31 -71.46
C ASN A 415 -89.26 -83.92 -71.25
N GLY A 416 -88.85 -84.88 -72.07
CA GLY A 416 -87.47 -85.40 -72.08
C GLY A 416 -86.45 -84.34 -72.46
N ARG A 417 -86.74 -83.48 -73.45
CA ARG A 417 -85.87 -82.34 -73.82
C ARG A 417 -85.86 -81.25 -72.76
N LEU A 418 -86.98 -80.98 -72.08
CA LEU A 418 -87.04 -80.03 -70.97
C LEU A 418 -86.30 -80.56 -69.74
N MET A 419 -86.39 -81.85 -69.43
CA MET A 419 -85.58 -82.48 -68.37
C MET A 419 -84.09 -82.48 -68.73
N ALA A 420 -83.74 -82.76 -69.98
CA ALA A 420 -82.35 -82.64 -70.46
C ALA A 420 -81.85 -81.19 -70.41
N GLN A 421 -82.70 -80.18 -70.71
CA GLN A 421 -82.34 -78.76 -70.54
C GLN A 421 -82.26 -78.34 -69.08
N ILE A 422 -83.05 -78.91 -68.18
CA ILE A 422 -82.94 -78.69 -66.73
C ILE A 422 -81.66 -79.34 -66.20
N GLU A 423 -81.26 -80.49 -66.73
CA GLU A 423 -80.00 -81.16 -66.37
C GLU A 423 -78.77 -80.46 -66.96
N ASP A 424 -78.87 -79.88 -68.15
CA ASP A 424 -77.83 -79.03 -68.79
C ASP A 424 -77.71 -77.64 -68.11
N ILE A 425 -78.79 -77.13 -67.51
CA ILE A 425 -78.76 -75.92 -66.66
C ILE A 425 -78.30 -76.26 -65.23
N ALA A 426 -78.55 -77.47 -64.73
CA ALA A 426 -78.04 -77.95 -63.44
C ALA A 426 -76.57 -78.40 -63.49
N SER A 427 -76.01 -78.58 -64.70
CA SER A 427 -74.64 -79.07 -64.91
C SER A 427 -73.97 -78.26 -66.03
N PRO A 428 -73.48 -77.04 -65.73
CA PRO A 428 -72.09 -76.94 -65.29
C PRO A 428 -71.86 -75.84 -64.24
N ALA A 429 -71.59 -76.24 -63.00
CA ALA A 429 -70.94 -75.38 -61.99
C ALA A 429 -69.80 -76.09 -61.23
N ALA A 430 -69.31 -77.23 -61.75
CA ALA A 430 -68.25 -78.01 -61.11
C ALA A 430 -66.97 -78.16 -61.95
N GLY A 431 -66.90 -77.56 -63.15
CA GLY A 431 -65.77 -77.77 -64.08
C GLY A 431 -64.76 -76.63 -64.21
N GLU A 432 -65.14 -75.37 -63.93
CA GLU A 432 -64.28 -74.20 -64.22
C GLU A 432 -64.29 -73.16 -63.08
N ILE A 433 -64.28 -73.59 -61.82
CA ILE A 433 -63.71 -72.76 -60.74
C ILE A 433 -62.20 -72.90 -60.81
N SER A 434 -61.67 -72.21 -61.83
CA SER A 434 -60.32 -71.75 -62.09
C SER A 434 -59.23 -72.21 -61.10
N GLN A 435 -58.22 -72.91 -61.62
CA GLN A 435 -56.89 -73.02 -61.03
C GLN A 435 -56.36 -71.67 -60.50
N ASN A 436 -56.79 -70.53 -61.07
CA ASN A 436 -56.48 -69.20 -60.54
C ASN A 436 -56.97 -68.95 -59.11
N ASN A 437 -58.09 -69.55 -58.67
CA ASN A 437 -58.63 -69.36 -57.32
C ASN A 437 -57.90 -70.25 -56.30
N VAL A 438 -57.46 -71.45 -56.72
CA VAL A 438 -56.60 -72.32 -55.91
C VAL A 438 -55.19 -71.75 -55.83
N ASP A 439 -54.63 -71.24 -56.93
CA ASP A 439 -53.32 -70.60 -56.95
C ASP A 439 -53.32 -69.28 -56.16
N GLN A 440 -54.39 -68.49 -56.22
CA GLN A 440 -54.57 -67.32 -55.34
C GLN A 440 -54.75 -67.73 -53.88
N SER A 441 -55.49 -68.80 -53.58
CA SER A 441 -55.64 -69.31 -52.21
C SER A 441 -54.33 -69.86 -51.67
N VAL A 442 -53.54 -70.56 -52.49
CA VAL A 442 -52.21 -71.07 -52.15
C VAL A 442 -51.21 -69.93 -51.99
N ALA A 443 -51.29 -68.88 -52.82
CA ALA A 443 -50.49 -67.67 -52.69
C ALA A 443 -50.88 -66.82 -51.47
N LEU A 444 -52.16 -66.80 -51.09
CA LEU A 444 -52.62 -66.17 -49.86
C LEU A 444 -52.19 -66.98 -48.63
N LEU A 445 -52.24 -68.30 -48.68
CA LEU A 445 -51.75 -69.18 -47.61
C LEU A 445 -50.23 -69.12 -47.46
N SER A 446 -49.48 -68.95 -48.55
CA SER A 446 -48.03 -68.75 -48.48
C SER A 446 -47.67 -67.38 -47.91
N LYS A 447 -48.41 -66.33 -48.27
CA LYS A 447 -48.29 -65.00 -47.64
C LYS A 447 -48.71 -65.01 -46.17
N LEU A 448 -49.74 -65.77 -45.81
CA LEU A 448 -50.17 -65.94 -44.41
C LEU A 448 -49.08 -66.63 -43.60
N ARG A 449 -48.48 -67.71 -44.12
CA ARG A 449 -47.33 -68.37 -43.46
C ARG A 449 -46.11 -67.46 -43.35
N ALA A 450 -45.83 -66.65 -44.38
CA ALA A 450 -44.73 -65.69 -44.33
C ALA A 450 -44.99 -64.61 -43.26
N ALA A 451 -46.22 -64.09 -43.19
CA ALA A 451 -46.63 -63.12 -42.16
C ALA A 451 -46.61 -63.74 -40.76
N GLU A 452 -47.05 -64.99 -40.60
CA GLU A 452 -46.95 -65.73 -39.33
C GLU A 452 -45.50 -65.96 -38.93
N SER A 453 -44.60 -66.24 -39.88
CA SER A 453 -43.17 -66.38 -39.64
C SER A 453 -42.52 -65.06 -39.24
N GLU A 454 -42.90 -63.93 -39.86
CA GLU A 454 -42.44 -62.60 -39.44
C GLU A 454 -42.97 -62.23 -38.06
N LEU A 455 -44.25 -62.52 -37.76
CA LEU A 455 -44.83 -62.30 -36.44
C LEU A 455 -44.11 -63.12 -35.36
N ALA A 456 -43.76 -64.37 -35.67
CA ALA A 456 -42.97 -65.22 -34.79
C ALA A 456 -41.54 -64.67 -34.58
N SER A 457 -40.91 -64.13 -35.63
CA SER A 457 -39.60 -63.47 -35.53
C SER A 457 -39.66 -62.21 -34.67
N VAL A 458 -40.66 -61.36 -34.88
CA VAL A 458 -40.87 -60.12 -34.10
C VAL A 458 -41.23 -60.44 -32.65
N SER A 459 -42.03 -61.49 -32.41
CA SER A 459 -42.30 -62.02 -31.08
C SER A 459 -41.01 -62.47 -30.39
N GLY A 460 -40.16 -63.22 -31.10
CA GLY A 460 -38.86 -63.67 -30.58
C GLY A 460 -37.90 -62.52 -30.27
N GLU A 461 -37.87 -61.48 -31.11
CA GLU A 461 -37.11 -60.26 -30.86
C GLU A 461 -37.63 -59.48 -29.65
N ARG A 462 -38.96 -59.36 -29.51
CA ARG A 462 -39.58 -58.74 -28.34
C ARG A 462 -39.20 -59.48 -27.06
N ASP A 463 -39.25 -60.81 -27.07
CA ASP A 463 -38.91 -61.63 -25.90
C ASP A 463 -37.41 -61.51 -25.57
N ARG A 464 -36.55 -61.42 -26.59
CA ARG A 464 -35.11 -61.17 -26.43
C ARG A 464 -34.81 -59.78 -25.88
N LEU A 465 -35.48 -58.75 -26.37
CA LEU A 465 -35.37 -57.37 -25.87
C LEU A 465 -35.93 -57.26 -24.44
N SER A 466 -37.00 -57.99 -24.12
CA SER A 466 -37.53 -58.08 -22.76
C SER A 466 -36.51 -58.73 -21.83
N ALA A 467 -35.90 -59.84 -22.23
CA ALA A 467 -34.84 -60.49 -21.46
C ALA A 467 -33.59 -59.61 -21.29
N GLN A 468 -33.26 -58.77 -22.28
CA GLN A 468 -32.19 -57.77 -22.15
C GLN A 468 -32.58 -56.61 -21.22
N LEU A 469 -33.83 -56.17 -21.23
CA LEU A 469 -34.33 -55.17 -20.28
C LEU A 469 -34.37 -55.72 -18.84
N ASP A 470 -34.74 -56.99 -18.69
CA ASP A 470 -34.75 -57.67 -17.40
C ASP A 470 -33.31 -57.89 -16.91
N SER A 471 -32.36 -58.27 -17.77
CA SER A 471 -30.95 -58.36 -17.37
C SER A 471 -30.32 -57.00 -17.08
N LEU A 472 -30.70 -55.93 -17.78
CA LEU A 472 -30.31 -54.55 -17.45
C LEU A 472 -30.93 -54.09 -16.12
N ARG A 473 -32.17 -54.50 -15.82
CA ARG A 473 -32.82 -54.24 -14.52
C ARG A 473 -32.17 -55.02 -13.39
N GLU A 474 -31.78 -56.27 -13.63
CA GLU A 474 -31.11 -57.12 -12.64
C GLU A 474 -29.67 -56.65 -12.42
N ASN A 475 -28.93 -56.29 -13.47
CA ASN A 475 -27.60 -55.68 -13.37
C ASN A 475 -27.65 -54.28 -12.71
N SER A 476 -28.72 -53.50 -12.90
CA SER A 476 -28.92 -52.24 -12.18
C SER A 476 -29.47 -52.42 -10.76
N ALA A 477 -30.09 -53.57 -10.45
CA ALA A 477 -30.47 -53.96 -9.10
C ALA A 477 -29.27 -54.47 -8.29
N ASP A 478 -28.37 -55.24 -8.90
CA ASP A 478 -27.08 -55.64 -8.30
C ASP A 478 -26.11 -54.46 -8.18
N GLY A 479 -26.17 -53.49 -9.10
CA GLY A 479 -25.52 -52.18 -8.95
C GLY A 479 -26.12 -51.28 -7.86
N ARG A 480 -27.24 -51.68 -7.24
CA ARG A 480 -27.94 -50.92 -6.19
C ARG A 480 -27.68 -51.40 -4.76
N VAL A 481 -26.88 -52.44 -4.56
CA VAL A 481 -26.52 -52.93 -3.21
C VAL A 481 -25.23 -52.33 -2.65
N SER A 482 -24.56 -51.41 -3.37
CA SER A 482 -23.46 -50.59 -2.80
C SER A 482 -23.80 -49.11 -2.57
N VAL A 483 -25.02 -48.67 -2.92
CA VAL A 483 -25.43 -47.26 -2.76
C VAL A 483 -26.17 -47.00 -1.44
N ALA A 484 -26.64 -48.04 -0.74
CA ALA A 484 -27.26 -47.88 0.58
C ALA A 484 -26.26 -47.80 1.76
N THR A 485 -24.95 -47.91 1.48
CA THR A 485 -23.85 -47.66 2.44
C THR A 485 -23.13 -46.33 2.22
N ASN A 486 -23.49 -45.55 1.20
CA ASN A 486 -22.77 -44.32 0.81
C ASN A 486 -23.33 -43.01 1.39
N ASP A 487 -24.38 -43.05 2.21
CA ASP A 487 -24.81 -41.86 2.98
C ASP A 487 -23.83 -41.52 4.10
N TRP A 488 -23.09 -42.52 4.63
CA TRP A 488 -22.06 -42.26 5.64
C TRP A 488 -20.85 -41.53 5.05
N ASP A 489 -20.43 -41.87 3.82
CA ASP A 489 -19.32 -41.20 3.15
C ASP A 489 -19.66 -39.77 2.71
N LEU A 490 -20.92 -39.48 2.36
CA LEU A 490 -21.35 -38.12 2.06
C LEU A 490 -21.42 -37.26 3.33
N GLU A 491 -21.93 -37.81 4.43
CA GLU A 491 -22.01 -37.11 5.71
C GLU A 491 -20.62 -36.90 6.32
N GLU A 492 -19.72 -37.89 6.22
CA GLU A 492 -18.31 -37.80 6.63
C GLU A 492 -17.52 -36.83 5.75
N ALA A 493 -17.71 -36.86 4.42
CA ALA A 493 -17.09 -35.89 3.52
C ALA A 493 -17.59 -34.46 3.80
N THR A 494 -18.88 -34.29 4.09
CA THR A 494 -19.46 -33.00 4.47
C THR A 494 -18.91 -32.53 5.82
N ARG A 495 -18.74 -33.43 6.79
CA ARG A 495 -18.13 -33.12 8.09
C ARG A 495 -16.67 -32.68 7.93
N ARG A 496 -15.87 -33.42 7.16
CA ARG A 496 -14.47 -33.07 6.87
C ARG A 496 -14.34 -31.76 6.11
N PHE A 497 -15.24 -31.49 5.17
CA PHE A 497 -15.29 -30.22 4.46
C PHE A 497 -15.57 -29.06 5.41
N ASN A 498 -16.60 -29.18 6.25
CA ASN A 498 -16.95 -28.15 7.22
C ASN A 498 -15.85 -27.94 8.28
N GLU A 499 -15.13 -28.99 8.66
CA GLU A 499 -14.01 -28.91 9.60
C GLU A 499 -12.77 -28.29 8.94
N ALA A 500 -12.50 -28.62 7.68
CA ALA A 500 -11.47 -27.95 6.88
C ALA A 500 -11.77 -26.47 6.68
N GLU A 501 -13.03 -26.07 6.43
CA GLU A 501 -13.41 -24.66 6.36
C GLU A 501 -13.19 -23.92 7.68
N ARG A 502 -13.52 -24.55 8.82
CA ARG A 502 -13.26 -23.96 10.14
C ARG A 502 -11.76 -23.78 10.37
N GLU A 503 -10.95 -24.76 9.99
CA GLU A 503 -9.50 -24.68 10.15
C GLU A 503 -8.90 -23.62 9.21
N ILE A 504 -9.36 -23.52 7.97
CA ILE A 504 -8.95 -22.46 7.03
C ILE A 504 -9.30 -21.09 7.60
N ASN A 505 -10.50 -20.91 8.15
CA ASN A 505 -10.91 -19.64 8.76
C ASN A 505 -10.09 -19.32 10.02
N ARG A 506 -9.77 -20.33 10.84
CA ARG A 506 -8.92 -20.20 12.02
C ARG A 506 -7.49 -19.80 11.65
N LEU A 507 -6.89 -20.48 10.67
CA LEU A 507 -5.55 -20.15 10.16
C LEU A 507 -5.53 -18.79 9.46
N GLY A 508 -6.61 -18.44 8.75
CA GLY A 508 -6.81 -17.13 8.15
C GLY A 508 -6.82 -16.01 9.20
N ALA A 509 -7.58 -16.18 10.28
CA ALA A 509 -7.60 -15.23 11.40
C ALA A 509 -6.23 -15.12 12.09
N GLN A 510 -5.51 -16.24 12.29
CA GLN A 510 -4.16 -16.21 12.84
C GLN A 510 -3.18 -15.45 11.93
N LEU A 511 -3.26 -15.63 10.61
CA LEU A 511 -2.44 -14.89 9.65
C LEU A 511 -2.77 -13.39 9.63
N GLU A 512 -4.04 -13.02 9.78
CA GLU A 512 -4.46 -11.62 9.90
C GLU A 512 -3.95 -10.98 11.19
N ASP A 513 -4.05 -11.68 12.32
CA ASP A 513 -3.53 -11.25 13.61
C ASP A 513 -2.00 -11.07 13.57
N GLU A 514 -1.28 -12.01 12.98
CA GLU A 514 0.17 -11.90 12.77
C GLU A 514 0.50 -10.72 11.86
N ARG A 515 -0.18 -10.56 10.72
CA ARG A 515 0.04 -9.40 9.83
C ARG A 515 -0.22 -8.09 10.58
N ALA A 516 -1.26 -8.01 11.38
CA ALA A 516 -1.56 -6.84 12.21
C ALA A 516 -0.50 -6.62 13.31
N HIS A 517 0.10 -7.68 13.85
CA HIS A 517 1.25 -7.60 14.74
C HIS A 517 2.48 -7.03 14.04
N TRP A 518 2.88 -7.61 12.91
CA TRP A 518 4.03 -7.16 12.12
C TRP A 518 3.87 -5.71 11.63
N GLN A 519 2.66 -5.28 11.27
CA GLN A 519 2.39 -3.89 10.91
C GLN A 519 2.57 -2.93 12.09
N ARG A 520 2.18 -3.34 13.30
CA ARG A 520 2.42 -2.54 14.51
C ARG A 520 3.90 -2.45 14.84
N GLU A 521 4.62 -3.57 14.83
CA GLU A 521 6.07 -3.59 15.04
C GLU A 521 6.80 -2.78 13.97
N LYS A 522 6.42 -2.90 12.70
CA LYS A 522 6.96 -2.07 11.62
C LYS A 522 6.76 -0.59 11.92
N LYS A 523 5.55 -0.18 12.29
CA LYS A 523 5.25 1.22 12.62
C LYS A 523 6.01 1.71 13.85
N GLU A 524 6.19 0.85 14.85
CA GLU A 524 6.99 1.13 16.05
C GLU A 524 8.48 1.27 15.71
N LEU A 525 9.02 0.37 14.88
CA LEU A 525 10.38 0.46 14.35
C LEU A 525 10.54 1.71 13.49
N GLU A 526 9.58 2.04 12.63
CA GLU A 526 9.58 3.28 11.85
C GLU A 526 9.56 4.51 12.75
N TYR A 527 8.76 4.50 13.82
CA TYR A 527 8.76 5.58 14.81
C TYR A 527 10.10 5.68 15.56
N MET A 528 10.75 4.55 15.88
CA MET A 528 12.07 4.56 16.53
C MET A 528 13.22 4.96 15.59
N LEU A 529 13.17 4.53 14.32
CA LEU A 529 14.22 4.80 13.31
C LEU A 529 14.06 6.15 12.62
N PHE A 530 12.82 6.63 12.48
CA PHE A 530 12.46 7.82 11.72
C PHE A 530 11.58 8.77 12.52
N ASP A 531 11.77 8.85 13.85
CA ASP A 531 11.22 9.94 14.63
C ASP A 531 11.71 11.26 14.00
N PRO A 532 10.83 12.10 13.44
CA PRO A 532 11.22 13.33 12.74
C PRO A 532 12.08 14.22 13.63
N GLU A 533 11.83 14.21 14.94
CA GLU A 533 12.60 14.95 15.92
C GLU A 533 14.04 14.42 16.10
N ILE A 534 14.27 13.11 16.00
CA ILE A 534 15.62 12.52 16.14
C ILE A 534 16.39 12.69 14.82
N ALA A 535 15.70 12.49 13.69
CA ALA A 535 16.26 12.72 12.37
C ALA A 535 16.70 14.19 12.19
N GLU A 536 15.85 15.17 12.54
CA GLU A 536 16.21 16.59 12.52
C GLU A 536 17.35 16.91 13.49
N LYS A 537 17.32 16.42 14.74
CA LYS A 537 18.42 16.67 15.70
C LYS A 537 19.77 16.13 15.20
N SER A 538 19.81 14.97 14.56
CA SER A 538 21.04 14.42 13.98
C SER A 538 21.54 15.21 12.76
N GLN A 539 20.62 15.70 11.93
CA GLN A 539 20.93 16.53 10.78
C GLN A 539 21.40 17.93 11.21
N ILE A 540 20.82 18.49 12.28
CA ILE A 540 21.24 19.76 12.91
C ILE A 540 22.64 19.63 13.50
N VAL A 541 22.95 18.54 14.21
CA VAL A 541 24.31 18.29 14.73
C VAL A 541 25.32 18.16 13.59
N LYS A 542 24.93 17.54 12.47
CA LYS A 542 25.79 17.43 11.29
C LYS A 542 25.96 18.76 10.57
N LEU A 543 24.94 19.60 10.51
CA LEU A 543 25.04 20.96 10.00
C LEU A 543 25.95 21.82 10.87
N LEU A 544 25.81 21.77 12.20
CA LEU A 544 26.69 22.48 13.13
C LEU A 544 28.16 22.04 12.99
N SER A 545 28.41 20.74 12.85
CA SER A 545 29.76 20.21 12.60
C SER A 545 30.32 20.69 11.25
N LEU A 546 29.50 20.75 10.20
CA LEU A 546 29.93 21.27 8.91
C LEU A 546 30.17 22.79 8.95
N GLU A 547 29.38 23.55 9.71
CA GLU A 547 29.59 24.98 9.93
C GLU A 547 30.88 25.26 10.69
N GLU A 548 31.20 24.46 11.72
CA GLU A 548 32.45 24.54 12.47
C GLU A 548 33.66 24.21 11.56
N GLU A 549 33.57 23.16 10.75
CA GLU A 549 34.61 22.79 9.77
C GLU A 549 34.78 23.86 8.67
N LEU A 550 33.69 24.54 8.28
CA LEU A 550 33.72 25.63 7.32
C LEU A 550 34.37 26.90 7.91
N GLU A 551 34.16 27.20 9.19
CA GLU A 551 34.87 28.30 9.86
C GLU A 551 36.33 27.97 10.15
N GLU A 552 36.65 26.73 10.51
CA GLU A 552 38.04 26.29 10.67
C GLU A 552 38.81 26.41 9.34
N THR A 553 38.21 25.97 8.24
CA THR A 553 38.82 26.11 6.90
C THR A 553 38.93 27.56 6.44
N LYS A 554 37.94 28.42 6.76
CA LYS A 554 38.03 29.87 6.50
C LYS A 554 39.14 30.54 7.29
N LEU A 555 39.30 30.19 8.57
CA LEU A 555 40.39 30.67 9.42
C LEU A 555 41.75 30.21 8.87
N ALA A 556 41.87 28.95 8.47
CA ALA A 556 43.08 28.42 7.83
C ALA A 556 43.39 29.13 6.49
N LEU A 557 42.38 29.49 5.71
CA LEU A 557 42.53 30.26 4.47
C LEU A 557 42.90 31.73 4.72
N ALA A 558 42.40 32.32 5.80
CA ALA A 558 42.78 33.66 6.23
C ALA A 558 44.25 33.68 6.69
N ASP A 559 44.70 32.68 7.46
CA ASP A 559 46.09 32.52 7.87
C ASP A 559 47.04 32.20 6.71
N ALA A 560 46.56 31.43 5.72
CA ALA A 560 47.32 31.18 4.49
C ALA A 560 47.47 32.46 3.63
N ARG A 561 46.54 33.42 3.74
CA ARG A 561 46.60 34.72 3.05
C ARG A 561 47.46 35.76 3.76
N THR A 562 47.71 35.63 5.06
CA THR A 562 48.52 36.59 5.84
C THR A 562 50.00 36.23 5.91
N LYS A 563 50.41 35.04 5.43
CA LYS A 563 51.84 34.68 5.28
C LYS A 563 52.42 35.25 3.97
N PRO A 564 53.41 36.16 4.02
CA PRO A 564 54.07 36.67 2.81
C PRO A 564 54.94 35.56 2.20
N SER A 565 54.67 35.25 0.93
CA SER A 565 55.50 34.37 0.09
C SER A 565 56.92 34.93 -0.04
N PRO A 566 57.98 34.17 0.28
CA PRO A 566 59.34 34.57 -0.08
C PRO A 566 59.55 34.41 -1.59
N ALA A 567 60.28 35.37 -2.17
CA ALA A 567 60.58 35.46 -3.59
C ALA A 567 61.46 34.29 -4.09
N PRO A 568 61.38 33.93 -5.39
CA PRO A 568 62.11 32.79 -5.93
C PRO A 568 63.57 33.17 -6.20
N VAL A 569 64.50 32.40 -5.63
CA VAL A 569 65.93 32.44 -5.96
C VAL A 569 66.24 31.24 -6.86
N MET A 570 66.71 31.54 -8.07
CA MET A 570 67.35 30.58 -8.98
C MET A 570 68.73 30.17 -8.45
N VAL A 571 69.20 29.00 -8.92
CA VAL A 571 70.58 28.69 -9.39
C VAL A 571 71.28 27.47 -8.73
N GLN A 572 71.52 26.47 -9.62
CA GLN A 572 72.66 25.53 -9.80
C GLN A 572 72.95 24.33 -8.89
N THR A 573 72.88 23.17 -9.57
CA THR A 573 73.89 22.09 -9.72
C THR A 573 75.10 22.06 -8.80
N GLY A 574 75.30 20.93 -8.13
CA GLY A 574 76.58 20.54 -7.51
C GLY A 574 76.59 19.08 -7.05
N THR A 575 77.38 18.27 -7.75
CA THR A 575 77.77 16.88 -7.47
C THR A 575 78.56 16.74 -6.15
N GLY A 576 78.34 15.66 -5.40
CA GLY A 576 79.22 15.29 -4.28
C GLY A 576 78.77 14.02 -3.54
N GLU A 577 79.54 12.94 -3.71
CA GLU A 577 79.48 11.65 -3.02
C GLU A 577 80.31 11.70 -1.68
N PRO A 578 80.51 10.60 -0.92
CA PRO A 578 79.90 10.19 0.36
C PRO A 578 80.87 10.39 1.58
N PRO A 579 80.65 9.89 2.85
CA PRO A 579 80.66 8.45 3.21
C PRO A 579 79.84 7.98 4.45
N ARG A 580 79.61 6.65 4.46
CA ARG A 580 79.57 5.66 5.57
C ARG A 580 79.60 6.10 7.04
N GLN A 581 78.74 5.49 7.87
CA GLN A 581 79.06 4.59 9.01
C GLN A 581 77.74 4.00 9.59
N ASN A 582 77.56 2.67 9.60
CA ASN A 582 77.73 1.74 10.75
C ASN A 582 76.77 2.04 11.93
N GLU A 583 76.21 1.10 12.66
CA GLU A 583 75.94 -0.35 12.62
C GLU A 583 75.21 -0.59 13.96
N GLY A 584 74.20 -1.46 14.03
CA GLY A 584 73.56 -1.76 15.31
C GLY A 584 72.24 -2.48 15.19
N GLY A 585 72.26 -3.69 14.64
CA GLY A 585 71.15 -4.62 14.69
C GLY A 585 71.19 -5.52 15.93
N ILE A 586 70.03 -5.79 16.51
CA ILE A 586 69.56 -7.05 17.14
C ILE A 586 68.03 -6.91 17.05
N GLY A 587 67.18 -7.77 16.49
CA GLY A 587 67.22 -9.19 16.18
C GLY A 587 65.81 -9.70 16.52
N GLY A 588 65.04 -10.24 15.55
CA GLY A 588 63.67 -10.68 15.83
C GLY A 588 62.84 -11.02 14.60
N THR A 589 63.06 -12.23 14.10
CA THR A 589 62.23 -13.03 13.17
C THR A 589 60.72 -12.83 13.39
N GLY A 590 59.81 -12.81 12.41
CA GLY A 590 59.84 -13.06 10.98
C GLY A 590 58.39 -13.19 10.46
N ARG A 591 58.28 -13.32 9.12
CA ARG A 591 57.16 -13.86 8.32
C ARG A 591 56.14 -12.87 7.72
N ALA A 592 56.47 -12.44 6.49
CA ALA A 592 55.70 -12.47 5.22
C ALA A 592 54.21 -12.02 5.23
N VAL A 593 53.83 -10.83 4.70
CA VAL A 593 53.59 -10.42 3.28
C VAL A 593 52.17 -10.81 2.75
N PRO A 594 51.45 -10.02 1.92
CA PRO A 594 51.49 -8.57 1.65
C PRO A 594 50.11 -7.87 1.72
N ARG A 595 50.18 -6.53 1.74
CA ARG A 595 49.10 -5.57 1.53
C ARG A 595 49.45 -4.81 0.24
N PRO A 596 48.55 -4.64 -0.76
CA PRO A 596 48.75 -3.64 -1.78
C PRO A 596 47.91 -2.41 -1.49
N ALA A 597 48.58 -1.27 -1.38
CA ALA A 597 47.99 0.05 -1.54
C ALA A 597 48.55 0.61 -2.86
N HIS A 598 47.68 1.06 -3.76
CA HIS A 598 48.06 2.08 -4.74
C HIS A 598 46.95 3.13 -4.84
N SER A 599 47.24 4.25 -4.20
CA SER A 599 46.84 5.60 -4.56
C SER A 599 47.21 5.89 -6.02
N LEU A 600 46.37 6.65 -6.73
CA LEU A 600 46.74 7.93 -7.36
C LEU A 600 45.56 8.44 -8.23
N ALA A 601 45.13 9.67 -7.95
CA ALA A 601 44.35 10.55 -8.81
C ALA A 601 45.29 11.69 -9.30
N PRO A 602 44.81 12.73 -10.03
CA PRO A 602 44.18 12.75 -11.35
C PRO A 602 44.90 13.75 -12.31
N ALA A 603 44.62 13.73 -13.62
CA ALA A 603 44.95 14.87 -14.50
C ALA A 603 44.02 14.98 -15.72
N ARG A 604 43.52 16.20 -15.93
CA ARG A 604 42.82 16.68 -17.14
C ARG A 604 43.86 17.19 -18.15
N LEU A 605 43.66 16.99 -19.45
CA LEU A 605 43.74 18.04 -20.49
C LEU A 605 43.24 17.53 -21.86
N ALA A 606 42.85 18.48 -22.71
CA ALA A 606 42.00 18.37 -23.88
C ALA A 606 42.74 18.23 -25.24
N ASN A 607 41.95 18.01 -26.30
CA ASN A 607 42.19 18.13 -27.76
C ASN A 607 43.11 17.05 -28.39
N ASP A 608 42.94 16.53 -29.62
CA ASP A 608 42.07 16.87 -30.76
C ASP A 608 42.07 15.69 -31.79
N LEU A 609 41.05 15.70 -32.67
CA LEU A 609 40.94 15.12 -34.03
C LEU A 609 40.71 13.60 -34.32
N SER A 610 39.47 13.34 -34.79
CA SER A 610 39.01 12.53 -35.95
C SER A 610 39.40 11.04 -36.06
N THR A 611 38.51 10.07 -36.32
CA THR A 611 37.53 10.01 -37.44
C THR A 611 36.58 8.81 -37.25
N MET A 612 35.37 8.91 -37.84
CA MET A 612 34.36 7.87 -38.17
C MET A 612 33.09 7.81 -37.29
N ALA A 613 32.06 8.55 -37.74
CA ALA A 613 30.62 8.32 -37.52
C ALA A 613 30.13 7.11 -38.39
N PRO A 614 28.89 6.56 -38.32
CA PRO A 614 27.56 7.19 -38.05
C PRO A 614 26.70 6.36 -37.05
N ALA A 615 25.42 6.59 -36.70
CA ALA A 615 24.36 7.55 -36.95
C ALA A 615 23.37 7.43 -35.77
N ALA A 616 22.60 8.48 -35.52
CA ALA A 616 21.62 8.61 -34.46
C ALA A 616 20.43 7.64 -34.58
N GLY A 617 19.90 7.20 -33.43
CA GLY A 617 18.62 6.50 -33.31
C GLY A 617 17.82 7.06 -32.13
N THR A 618 16.72 7.72 -32.45
CA THR A 618 15.66 8.23 -31.56
C THR A 618 14.85 7.09 -30.90
N PRO A 619 14.22 7.33 -29.72
CA PRO A 619 13.33 6.37 -29.10
C PRO A 619 11.98 6.36 -29.83
N THR A 620 11.59 5.20 -30.36
CA THR A 620 10.32 4.99 -31.07
C THR A 620 9.21 4.59 -30.11
N ASN A 621 8.21 5.47 -30.00
CA ASN A 621 6.84 5.15 -29.59
C ASN A 621 6.29 4.00 -30.45
N ARG A 622 5.84 2.92 -29.81
CA ARG A 622 5.17 1.79 -30.49
C ARG A 622 3.67 1.82 -30.20
N ALA A 623 2.94 2.47 -31.10
CA ALA A 623 1.49 2.38 -31.20
C ALA A 623 1.07 0.97 -31.69
N TYR A 624 0.08 0.38 -31.03
CA TYR A 624 -0.58 -0.84 -31.51
C TYR A 624 -1.74 -0.49 -32.44
N ALA A 625 -1.71 -1.10 -33.62
CA ALA A 625 -2.64 -0.91 -34.71
C ALA A 625 -3.99 -1.62 -34.48
N SER A 626 -5.09 -0.92 -34.77
CA SER A 626 -6.39 -1.52 -35.10
C SER A 626 -6.61 -1.37 -36.61
N GLY A 627 -6.96 -2.47 -37.28
CA GLY A 627 -7.27 -2.49 -38.71
C GLY A 627 -8.72 -2.11 -39.00
N ASP A 628 -8.90 -1.15 -39.92
CA ASP A 628 -10.17 -0.74 -40.50
C ASP A 628 -10.53 -1.60 -41.74
N VAL A 629 -11.83 -1.86 -41.92
CA VAL A 629 -12.44 -2.11 -43.24
C VAL A 629 -13.62 -1.16 -43.40
N VAL A 630 -13.52 -0.36 -44.47
CA VAL A 630 -14.40 0.73 -44.90
C VAL A 630 -15.71 0.22 -45.54
N ARG A 631 -16.85 0.86 -45.23
CA ARG A 631 -17.93 1.12 -46.19
C ARG A 631 -18.75 2.37 -45.80
N GLN A 632 -18.76 3.36 -46.70
CA GLN A 632 -19.51 4.62 -46.62
C GLN A 632 -21.01 4.44 -46.89
N ALA A 633 -21.85 5.20 -46.20
CA ALA A 633 -23.16 5.67 -46.68
C ALA A 633 -23.53 7.02 -46.01
N LEU A 634 -24.12 7.92 -46.82
CA LEU A 634 -24.50 9.32 -46.54
C LEU A 634 -25.85 9.46 -45.76
N PRO A 635 -26.26 10.67 -45.33
CA PRO A 635 -26.93 10.90 -44.05
C PRO A 635 -28.47 10.99 -44.12
N THR A 636 -29.13 10.71 -43.01
CA THR A 636 -30.51 11.14 -42.72
C THR A 636 -30.57 11.80 -41.33
N ALA A 637 -31.35 12.86 -41.25
CA ALA A 637 -31.44 13.80 -40.13
C ALA A 637 -32.47 13.39 -39.05
N SER A 638 -32.36 14.04 -37.88
CA SER A 638 -33.21 14.00 -36.67
C SER A 638 -32.86 12.85 -35.70
N THR A 639 -32.62 13.05 -34.40
CA THR A 639 -33.20 14.00 -33.44
C THR A 639 -32.18 14.22 -32.31
N THR A 640 -31.89 15.46 -31.94
CA THR A 640 -30.94 15.79 -30.85
C THR A 640 -31.55 15.53 -29.47
N LEU A 641 -31.17 14.42 -28.85
CA LEU A 641 -31.14 14.29 -27.38
C LEU A 641 -29.91 15.04 -26.83
N PRO A 642 -29.99 15.60 -25.60
CA PRO A 642 -28.90 16.37 -25.01
C PRO A 642 -27.66 15.50 -24.84
N LYS A 643 -26.55 15.97 -25.44
CA LYS A 643 -25.21 15.39 -25.33
C LYS A 643 -24.75 15.52 -23.87
N PRO A 644 -24.56 14.41 -23.12
CA PRO A 644 -24.14 14.53 -21.74
C PRO A 644 -22.63 14.82 -21.69
N ALA A 645 -22.29 15.92 -21.03
CA ALA A 645 -20.92 16.34 -20.76
C ALA A 645 -20.35 15.55 -19.57
N HIS A 646 -19.97 14.28 -19.79
CA HIS A 646 -19.52 13.38 -18.69
C HIS A 646 -18.03 13.47 -18.34
N ASN A 647 -17.22 14.25 -19.08
CA ASN A 647 -15.78 14.37 -18.78
C ASN A 647 -15.47 15.20 -17.53
N SER A 648 -16.37 16.09 -17.10
CA SER A 648 -16.12 16.99 -15.97
C SER A 648 -16.00 16.26 -14.63
N GLY A 649 -16.79 15.20 -14.43
CA GLY A 649 -16.80 14.44 -13.19
C GLY A 649 -15.48 13.73 -12.90
N LEU A 650 -14.87 13.10 -13.90
CA LEU A 650 -13.63 12.34 -13.72
C LEU A 650 -12.44 13.25 -13.38
N SER A 651 -12.30 14.39 -14.06
CA SER A 651 -11.22 15.35 -13.77
C SER A 651 -11.35 15.92 -12.35
N THR A 652 -12.57 16.26 -11.93
CA THR A 652 -12.83 16.73 -10.57
C THR A 652 -12.54 15.64 -9.54
N LEU A 653 -12.95 14.39 -9.79
CA LEU A 653 -12.69 13.26 -8.90
C LEU A 653 -11.18 13.02 -8.72
N LEU A 654 -10.41 12.98 -9.81
CA LEU A 654 -8.95 12.81 -9.75
C LEU A 654 -8.30 13.95 -8.97
N SER A 655 -8.71 15.19 -9.22
CA SER A 655 -8.19 16.35 -8.50
C SER A 655 -8.52 16.34 -7.00
N GLN A 656 -9.73 15.91 -6.62
CA GLN A 656 -10.12 15.75 -5.21
C GLN A 656 -9.33 14.65 -4.51
N ALA A 657 -8.97 13.58 -5.24
CA ALA A 657 -8.09 12.52 -4.76
C ALA A 657 -6.59 12.92 -4.74
N GLY A 658 -6.26 14.17 -5.08
CA GLY A 658 -4.88 14.65 -5.14
C GLY A 658 -4.06 14.08 -6.30
N ILE A 659 -4.71 13.42 -7.26
CA ILE A 659 -4.07 12.90 -8.48
C ILE A 659 -4.11 14.04 -9.50
N LYS A 660 -2.93 14.57 -9.84
CA LYS A 660 -2.78 15.68 -10.79
C LYS A 660 -2.24 15.16 -12.12
N PRO A 661 -3.10 14.97 -13.14
CA PRO A 661 -2.64 14.72 -14.50
C PRO A 661 -1.66 15.81 -14.96
N SER A 662 -0.60 15.41 -15.66
CA SER A 662 0.40 16.30 -16.26
C SER A 662 -0.16 17.12 -17.43
N GLY A 663 -1.36 16.75 -17.92
CA GLY A 663 -2.08 17.40 -19.01
C GLY A 663 -3.58 17.15 -18.92
N PRO A 664 -4.38 17.62 -19.90
CA PRO A 664 -5.81 17.31 -19.97
C PRO A 664 -6.03 15.80 -20.12
N LEU A 665 -7.14 15.29 -19.59
CA LEU A 665 -7.55 13.90 -19.79
C LEU A 665 -7.69 13.61 -21.28
N GLU A 666 -6.92 12.66 -21.78
CA GLU A 666 -6.95 12.25 -23.18
C GLU A 666 -8.05 11.21 -23.39
N GLN A 667 -8.97 11.46 -24.34
CA GLN A 667 -9.98 10.47 -24.71
C GLN A 667 -9.42 9.53 -25.78
N VAL A 668 -9.05 8.31 -25.37
CA VAL A 668 -8.40 7.32 -26.23
C VAL A 668 -9.40 6.64 -27.18
N ALA A 669 -10.66 6.48 -26.75
CA ALA A 669 -11.70 5.86 -27.56
C ALA A 669 -12.99 6.68 -27.55
N ALA A 670 -13.51 6.94 -28.75
CA ALA A 670 -14.81 7.57 -28.92
C ALA A 670 -15.93 6.70 -28.34
N PRO A 671 -17.01 7.30 -27.81
CA PRO A 671 -18.13 6.54 -27.26
C PRO A 671 -18.75 5.64 -28.34
N LYS A 672 -18.98 4.37 -28.01
CA LYS A 672 -19.73 3.41 -28.86
C LYS A 672 -21.01 3.04 -28.11
N GLN A 673 -22.04 2.50 -28.77
CA GLN A 673 -23.30 2.15 -28.08
C GLN A 673 -23.04 1.32 -26.81
N GLY A 674 -23.39 1.89 -25.64
CA GLY A 674 -23.17 1.30 -24.31
C GLY A 674 -21.84 1.63 -23.62
N ASN A 675 -20.83 2.11 -24.36
CA ASN A 675 -19.55 2.57 -23.82
C ASN A 675 -19.47 4.10 -23.93
N LEU A 676 -19.41 4.77 -22.79
CA LEU A 676 -19.42 6.23 -22.69
C LEU A 676 -18.05 6.85 -22.99
N GLY A 677 -16.98 6.05 -22.98
CA GLY A 677 -15.65 6.50 -23.39
C GLY A 677 -14.53 5.78 -22.64
N THR A 678 -13.31 5.90 -23.18
CA THR A 678 -12.08 5.52 -22.49
C THR A 678 -11.17 6.74 -22.41
N TYR A 679 -10.63 6.98 -21.23
CA TYR A 679 -9.78 8.12 -20.91
C TYR A 679 -8.43 7.62 -20.40
N SER A 680 -7.38 8.41 -20.63
CA SER A 680 -6.06 8.19 -20.03
C SER A 680 -5.44 9.49 -19.54
N TRP A 681 -4.54 9.36 -18.58
CA TRP A 681 -3.71 10.42 -18.08
C TRP A 681 -2.36 9.87 -17.62
N ASP A 682 -1.41 10.77 -17.50
CA ASP A 682 -0.09 10.50 -16.95
C ASP A 682 0.20 11.56 -15.88
N SER A 683 0.56 11.17 -14.66
CA SER A 683 0.98 12.08 -13.59
C SER A 683 2.49 12.02 -13.30
N GLY A 684 3.29 11.53 -14.25
CA GLY A 684 4.74 11.41 -14.19
C GLY A 684 5.19 10.04 -13.68
N SER A 685 4.84 9.70 -12.44
CA SER A 685 5.19 8.40 -11.82
C SER A 685 4.08 7.36 -11.95
N LEU A 686 2.94 7.72 -12.54
CA LEU A 686 1.75 6.88 -12.57
C LEU A 686 0.98 7.11 -13.87
N TYR A 687 0.74 6.03 -14.60
CA TYR A 687 -0.15 6.04 -15.74
C TYR A 687 -1.55 5.63 -15.27
N GLY A 688 -2.56 6.41 -15.65
CA GLY A 688 -3.94 6.16 -15.28
C GLY A 688 -4.83 6.01 -16.49
N SER A 689 -5.81 5.11 -16.41
CA SER A 689 -6.86 4.99 -17.41
C SER A 689 -8.23 4.81 -16.77
N ALA A 690 -9.28 5.22 -17.48
CA ALA A 690 -10.66 5.03 -17.06
C ALA A 690 -11.54 4.52 -18.21
N GLU A 691 -12.36 3.49 -17.97
CA GLU A 691 -13.39 2.98 -18.89
C GLU A 691 -14.77 3.24 -18.29
N GLN A 692 -15.63 3.98 -19.01
CA GLN A 692 -16.98 4.31 -18.56
C GLN A 692 -18.04 3.60 -19.40
N LYS A 693 -19.01 2.94 -18.75
CA LYS A 693 -20.12 2.25 -19.39
C LYS A 693 -21.45 2.66 -18.78
N ALA A 694 -22.49 2.74 -19.61
CA ALA A 694 -23.84 2.93 -19.10
C ALA A 694 -24.28 1.67 -18.33
N LEU A 695 -24.72 1.83 -17.09
CA LEU A 695 -25.21 0.78 -16.23
C LEU A 695 -26.74 0.83 -16.20
N LYS A 696 -27.41 -0.20 -16.74
CA LYS A 696 -28.89 -0.23 -16.80
C LYS A 696 -29.51 -0.60 -15.46
N ASP A 697 -28.86 -1.50 -14.74
CA ASP A 697 -29.26 -2.00 -13.42
C ASP A 697 -28.00 -2.16 -12.58
N ARG A 698 -28.07 -1.72 -11.32
CA ARG A 698 -26.99 -1.83 -10.34
C ARG A 698 -26.55 -3.28 -10.10
N LYS A 699 -27.45 -4.25 -10.31
CA LYS A 699 -27.11 -5.69 -10.29
C LYS A 699 -26.08 -6.10 -11.35
N GLN A 700 -25.88 -5.29 -12.40
CA GLN A 700 -24.86 -5.54 -13.43
C GLN A 700 -23.45 -5.11 -13.00
N PHE A 701 -23.31 -4.40 -11.86
CA PHE A 701 -22.02 -3.91 -11.39
C PHE A 701 -20.97 -5.02 -11.31
N ASP A 702 -21.28 -6.11 -10.58
CA ASP A 702 -20.35 -7.24 -10.42
C ASP A 702 -20.07 -7.96 -11.74
N THR A 703 -21.03 -7.95 -12.67
CA THR A 703 -20.82 -8.50 -14.00
C THR A 703 -19.78 -7.66 -14.76
N TYR A 704 -19.89 -6.33 -14.71
CA TYR A 704 -18.95 -5.43 -15.36
C TYR A 704 -17.55 -5.42 -14.72
N VAL A 705 -17.47 -5.59 -13.40
CA VAL A 705 -16.19 -5.82 -12.71
C VAL A 705 -15.54 -7.11 -13.24
N ASN A 706 -16.27 -8.22 -13.25
CA ASN A 706 -15.75 -9.51 -13.72
C ASN A 706 -15.38 -9.49 -15.21
N ASP A 707 -16.17 -8.83 -16.05
CA ASP A 707 -15.87 -8.68 -17.47
C ASP A 707 -14.61 -7.84 -17.69
N TYR A 708 -14.40 -6.80 -16.89
CA TYR A 708 -13.18 -6.00 -16.93
C TYR A 708 -11.97 -6.84 -16.51
N LEU A 709 -12.05 -7.56 -15.38
CA LEU A 709 -10.96 -8.43 -14.91
C LEU A 709 -10.63 -9.52 -15.92
N LYS A 710 -11.62 -10.22 -16.49
CA LYS A 710 -11.41 -11.24 -17.55
C LYS A 710 -10.81 -10.65 -18.83
N LYS A 711 -11.23 -9.45 -19.21
CA LYS A 711 -10.65 -8.72 -20.36
C LYS A 711 -9.18 -8.39 -20.11
N THR A 712 -8.83 -8.00 -18.89
CA THR A 712 -7.45 -7.72 -18.49
C THR A 712 -6.61 -9.00 -18.39
N GLU A 713 -7.17 -10.06 -17.82
CA GLU A 713 -6.57 -11.41 -17.81
C GLU A 713 -6.22 -11.87 -19.22
N GLY A 714 -7.15 -11.76 -20.17
CA GLY A 714 -6.92 -12.15 -21.57
C GLY A 714 -5.87 -11.31 -22.31
N ARG A 715 -5.46 -10.15 -21.76
CA ARG A 715 -4.34 -9.34 -22.26
C ARG A 715 -3.01 -9.71 -21.62
N CYS A 716 -3.04 -10.42 -20.50
CA CYS A 716 -1.85 -10.89 -19.83
C CYS A 716 -1.26 -12.09 -20.59
N SER A 717 0.01 -11.99 -21.00
CA SER A 717 0.72 -13.07 -21.67
C SER A 717 1.22 -14.16 -20.72
N GLY A 718 1.14 -13.93 -19.40
CA GLY A 718 1.62 -14.83 -18.36
C GLY A 718 0.59 -15.09 -17.25
N SER A 719 1.06 -15.36 -16.04
CA SER A 719 0.19 -15.64 -14.89
C SER A 719 -0.52 -14.37 -14.45
N PHE A 720 -1.84 -14.39 -14.47
CA PHE A 720 -2.68 -13.30 -13.98
C PHE A 720 -3.13 -13.57 -12.55
N ALA A 721 -3.05 -12.54 -11.71
CA ALA A 721 -3.62 -12.56 -10.37
C ALA A 721 -4.46 -11.30 -10.16
N ALA A 722 -5.63 -11.45 -9.55
CA ALA A 722 -6.48 -10.36 -9.11
C ALA A 722 -6.88 -10.58 -7.65
N VAL A 723 -6.53 -9.64 -6.78
CA VAL A 723 -6.77 -9.70 -5.33
C VAL A 723 -7.74 -8.59 -4.95
N PRO A 724 -8.93 -8.89 -4.40
CA PRO A 724 -9.83 -7.86 -3.91
C PRO A 724 -9.21 -7.12 -2.72
N ALA A 725 -9.39 -5.80 -2.66
CA ALA A 725 -8.83 -4.96 -1.59
C ALA A 725 -9.92 -4.38 -0.68
N GLN A 726 -10.85 -3.58 -1.22
CA GLN A 726 -11.96 -3.00 -0.46
C GLN A 726 -13.25 -3.04 -1.27
N SER A 727 -14.38 -3.24 -0.61
CA SER A 727 -15.70 -3.05 -1.20
C SER A 727 -16.59 -2.28 -0.24
N SER A 728 -17.39 -1.36 -0.78
CA SER A 728 -18.35 -0.58 -0.02
C SER A 728 -19.60 -0.38 -0.85
N GLU A 729 -20.76 -0.49 -0.23
CA GLU A 729 -22.06 -0.28 -0.88
C GLU A 729 -22.90 0.68 -0.03
N THR A 730 -23.39 1.74 -0.66
CA THR A 730 -24.36 2.69 -0.10
C THR A 730 -25.62 2.70 -0.97
N GLU A 731 -26.71 3.33 -0.53
CA GLU A 731 -27.90 3.44 -1.39
C GLU A 731 -27.63 4.17 -2.71
N ALA A 732 -26.66 5.10 -2.73
CA ALA A 732 -26.34 5.92 -3.89
C ALA A 732 -25.23 5.35 -4.80
N MET A 733 -24.26 4.61 -4.24
CA MET A 733 -23.06 4.18 -4.96
C MET A 733 -22.43 2.92 -4.36
N ARG A 734 -21.96 2.04 -5.25
CA ARG A 734 -21.19 0.84 -4.98
C ARG A 734 -19.77 1.07 -5.47
N VAL A 735 -18.79 0.71 -4.64
CA VAL A 735 -17.37 0.83 -4.93
C VAL A 735 -16.72 -0.51 -4.64
N SER A 736 -15.83 -0.97 -5.52
CA SER A 736 -15.00 -2.15 -5.31
C SER A 736 -13.60 -1.90 -5.85
N SER A 737 -12.56 -2.36 -5.17
CA SER A 737 -11.17 -2.17 -5.56
C SER A 737 -10.39 -3.47 -5.55
N TYR A 738 -9.42 -3.58 -6.46
CA TYR A 738 -8.63 -4.78 -6.71
C TYR A 738 -7.19 -4.43 -7.03
N GLU A 739 -6.28 -5.30 -6.64
CA GLU A 739 -4.90 -5.30 -7.13
C GLU A 739 -4.73 -6.39 -8.17
N ILE A 740 -4.17 -6.03 -9.33
CA ILE A 740 -3.88 -6.98 -10.38
C ILE A 740 -2.37 -7.05 -10.66
N ALA A 741 -1.90 -8.24 -10.99
CA ALA A 741 -0.54 -8.47 -11.43
C ALA A 741 -0.55 -9.40 -12.65
N CYS A 742 0.26 -9.07 -13.63
CA CYS A 742 0.55 -9.88 -14.81
C CYS A 742 2.04 -10.24 -14.81
N LEU A 743 2.35 -11.51 -14.57
CA LEU A 743 3.72 -12.00 -14.48
C LEU A 743 4.09 -12.72 -15.78
N SER A 744 4.81 -12.03 -16.67
CA SER A 744 5.18 -12.57 -17.99
C SER A 744 6.68 -12.73 -18.22
N GLY A 745 7.46 -13.06 -17.19
CA GLY A 745 8.87 -13.50 -17.29
C GLY A 745 9.91 -12.46 -17.75
N SER A 746 9.55 -11.52 -18.64
CA SER A 746 10.36 -10.39 -19.08
C SER A 746 9.67 -9.05 -18.82
N ASP A 747 8.34 -9.00 -18.89
CA ASP A 747 7.55 -7.81 -18.61
C ASP A 747 6.56 -8.12 -17.48
N GLU A 748 6.86 -7.61 -16.29
CA GLU A 748 5.96 -7.71 -15.15
C GLU A 748 5.21 -6.39 -15.01
N ALA A 749 3.88 -6.45 -15.07
CA ALA A 749 3.02 -5.29 -14.95
C ALA A 749 2.07 -5.47 -13.77
N ALA A 750 1.87 -4.41 -13.01
CA ALA A 750 0.94 -4.40 -11.89
C ALA A 750 0.06 -3.14 -11.94
N ALA A 751 -1.17 -3.26 -11.48
CA ALA A 751 -2.10 -2.14 -11.47
C ALA A 751 -3.07 -2.21 -10.29
N SER A 752 -3.39 -1.03 -9.76
CA SER A 752 -4.41 -0.84 -8.73
C SER A 752 -5.70 -0.34 -9.37
N LEU A 753 -6.79 -1.07 -9.15
CA LEU A 753 -8.08 -0.84 -9.79
C LEU A 753 -9.12 -0.30 -8.80
N VAL A 754 -9.96 0.63 -9.26
CA VAL A 754 -11.19 1.06 -8.58
C VAL A 754 -12.35 0.97 -9.55
N PHE A 755 -13.41 0.30 -9.14
CA PHE A 755 -14.69 0.23 -9.83
C PHE A 755 -15.73 0.96 -9.01
N TYR A 756 -16.56 1.81 -9.63
CA TYR A 756 -17.69 2.41 -8.95
C TYR A 756 -18.87 2.68 -9.90
N ASP A 757 -20.08 2.71 -9.35
CA ASP A 757 -21.27 3.18 -10.06
C ASP A 757 -21.77 4.51 -9.53
N GLN A 758 -21.95 5.48 -10.42
CA GLN A 758 -22.50 6.79 -10.07
C GLN A 758 -23.43 7.24 -11.19
N ASP A 759 -24.64 7.65 -10.82
CA ASP A 759 -25.66 8.17 -11.76
C ASP A 759 -25.95 7.25 -12.96
N GLY A 760 -25.97 5.93 -12.72
CA GLY A 760 -26.18 4.94 -13.78
C GLY A 760 -25.00 4.78 -14.73
N VAL A 761 -23.80 5.21 -14.32
CA VAL A 761 -22.54 5.02 -15.05
C VAL A 761 -21.59 4.16 -14.23
N PHE A 762 -21.20 3.03 -14.80
CA PHE A 762 -20.10 2.22 -14.30
C PHE A 762 -18.78 2.83 -14.76
N THR A 763 -17.87 3.08 -13.83
CA THR A 763 -16.51 3.55 -14.12
C THR A 763 -15.49 2.58 -13.55
N ALA A 764 -14.59 2.10 -14.40
CA ALA A 764 -13.40 1.36 -14.01
C ALA A 764 -12.18 2.26 -14.16
N ILE A 765 -11.44 2.52 -13.08
CA ILE A 765 -10.19 3.27 -13.08
C ILE A 765 -9.04 2.31 -12.80
N ALA A 766 -8.01 2.33 -13.63
CA ALA A 766 -6.77 1.58 -13.43
C ALA A 766 -5.59 2.55 -13.28
N HIS A 767 -4.79 2.34 -12.23
CA HIS A 767 -3.50 2.99 -12.05
C HIS A 767 -2.41 1.96 -12.24
N GLU A 768 -1.68 2.09 -13.35
CA GLU A 768 -0.59 1.21 -13.73
C GLU A 768 0.74 1.84 -13.29
N SER A 769 1.60 1.03 -12.68
CA SER A 769 2.95 1.40 -12.32
C SER A 769 3.89 0.21 -12.53
N ASP A 770 5.19 0.48 -12.51
CA ASP A 770 6.18 -0.58 -12.31
C ASP A 770 5.96 -1.25 -10.95
N ILE A 771 6.36 -2.51 -10.82
CA ILE A 771 6.23 -3.26 -9.56
C ILE A 771 6.93 -2.56 -8.40
N ALA A 772 8.05 -1.87 -8.66
CA ALA A 772 8.78 -1.11 -7.65
C ALA A 772 8.00 0.09 -7.09
N HIS A 773 6.97 0.56 -7.79
CA HIS A 773 6.16 1.75 -7.45
C HIS A 773 4.68 1.41 -7.26
N MET A 774 4.37 0.14 -7.01
CA MET A 774 2.99 -0.34 -6.82
C MET A 774 2.33 0.30 -5.59
N ASP A 775 3.13 0.68 -4.59
CA ASP A 775 2.69 1.49 -3.45
C ASP A 775 2.03 2.80 -3.89
N THR A 776 2.59 3.47 -4.91
CA THR A 776 2.07 4.73 -5.46
C THR A 776 0.72 4.52 -6.16
N ALA A 777 0.56 3.40 -6.89
CA ALA A 777 -0.70 3.02 -7.51
C ALA A 777 -1.78 2.70 -6.46
N MET A 778 -1.42 1.95 -5.42
CA MET A 778 -2.30 1.59 -4.30
C MET A 778 -2.74 2.84 -3.53
N ASP A 779 -1.84 3.77 -3.29
CA ASP A 779 -2.13 5.06 -2.64
C ASP A 779 -3.10 5.91 -3.48
N ALA A 780 -2.92 5.95 -4.81
CA ALA A 780 -3.84 6.65 -5.70
C ALA A 780 -5.25 6.04 -5.68
N ARG A 781 -5.33 4.71 -5.72
CA ARG A 781 -6.58 3.94 -5.54
C ARG A 781 -7.24 4.27 -4.21
N ASP A 782 -6.51 4.26 -3.11
CA ASP A 782 -7.07 4.49 -1.77
C ASP A 782 -7.56 5.92 -1.56
N ARG A 783 -6.88 6.91 -2.15
CA ARG A 783 -7.37 8.29 -2.17
C ARG A 783 -8.67 8.41 -2.96
N LEU A 784 -8.81 7.72 -4.09
CA LEU A 784 -10.06 7.70 -4.85
C LEU A 784 -11.19 7.03 -4.09
N VAL A 785 -10.95 5.84 -3.51
CA VAL A 785 -11.96 5.15 -2.69
C VAL A 785 -12.41 6.03 -1.52
N ARG A 786 -11.48 6.74 -0.87
CA ARG A 786 -11.81 7.68 0.20
C ARG A 786 -12.70 8.83 -0.28
N VAL A 787 -12.38 9.45 -1.41
CA VAL A 787 -13.21 10.54 -1.96
C VAL A 787 -14.60 10.03 -2.33
N LEU A 788 -14.69 8.89 -3.02
CA LEU A 788 -15.95 8.27 -3.41
C LEU A 788 -16.82 7.92 -2.19
N THR A 789 -16.26 7.24 -1.21
CA THR A 789 -17.01 6.82 0.00
C THR A 789 -17.38 7.99 0.90
N THR A 790 -16.56 9.05 0.96
CA THR A 790 -16.86 10.25 1.76
C THR A 790 -17.91 11.13 1.09
N ALA A 791 -17.87 11.29 -0.24
CA ALA A 791 -18.86 12.06 -0.98
C ALA A 791 -20.27 11.45 -0.99
N SER A 792 -20.40 10.17 -0.62
CA SER A 792 -21.68 9.48 -0.49
C SER A 792 -22.38 9.68 0.86
N ARG A 793 -21.70 10.29 1.84
CA ARG A 793 -22.26 10.69 3.13
C ARG A 793 -22.71 12.13 3.08
#